data_AF-A0A7X2I6H3-F1
#
_entry.id   AF-A0A7X2I6H3-F1
#
_cell.length_a   1.000
_cell.length_b   1.000
_cell.length_c   1.000
_cell.angle_alpha   90.00
_cell.angle_beta   90.00
_cell.angle_gamma   90.00
#
_symmetry.space_group_name_H-M   'P 1'
#
loop_
_entity.id
_entity.type
_entity.pdbx_description
1 polymer ?
#
loop_
_entity_poly.entity_id
_entity_poly.type
_entity_poly.pdbx_seq_one_letter_code
_entity_poly.pdbx_strand_id
1 'polypeptide(L)'
;MPNYALLLAHDERPTATTLWPTEPGLPGAVCEGWAEWFNHTPLLFSLLMGDALHLPERVPCSFYQEADSLSALAAPMTQVQARWAWLKHLLGAAPGNWPAALAQQWQAIDHTITTSQRQWLLLDCATLCPHDLGTPEFAAFLQAQRDQCLLWDCSASSLPQPLHALQQHPDHQLGWWNPAVVARTATIERAHSDDWPSWLADAYEERYYAAWEEEIDAYEVMPRLHPRTGQPCRTEDEREHWPVGLVTPYGRWLLSPEAGAHSAFASGGCINLGYPPQTPGQDERCGIQDANGLWLVQPDLGHREAWALTPQLMQSRTAEGHYALHRLPDLALLHSGLTAIDLFPDDQLIRARRSDDTVMVLDASGQPLFDSPYEHVLNFNPKNGLAVAFQRQRPGDRSSPLLEGVLHRSGTLRVPCAFAQIERGFNDSPPKVFPGGKLLAYSPEGQLRVFNTQGQLLSAPDLWCPPLARTVNKNLLLAGVGSGPEAAMGWFSLKDFSFTPTGETWGDITQALRRGLEGDTDVEVRVLRRSDLVDAEDTDWMQDVARTLCLGDAEAATALVATWRAAVAQPDPDDFGWDTEDPDFDPDLLELCGEDNDLTLYWQHLLAVGPQFARLDWKDADGLAGSRWLPGAHDWHWDTSTQGHGMEDGFDSLAQHLAPQQLALVRLRTSDDSLRFVVVRQPDAADLLDRLAQAAVDAWVHAA
;
A
#
# COMPACT_ATOMS: atom_id res chain seq x y z
N MET A 1 -3.40 8.12 -9.99
CA MET A 1 -4.10 9.41 -10.14
C MET A 1 -5.42 9.33 -9.38
N PRO A 2 -5.69 10.30 -8.50
CA PRO A 2 -6.95 10.41 -7.78
C PRO A 2 -8.10 10.65 -8.75
N ASN A 3 -9.28 10.16 -8.38
CA ASN A 3 -10.52 10.46 -9.09
C ASN A 3 -10.97 11.88 -8.72
N TYR A 4 -11.19 12.74 -9.71
CA TYR A 4 -11.48 14.16 -9.49
C TYR A 4 -12.54 14.74 -10.42
N ALA A 5 -13.12 15.86 -10.00
CA ALA A 5 -13.86 16.80 -10.81
C ALA A 5 -13.12 18.15 -10.82
N LEU A 6 -12.90 18.75 -11.99
CA LEU A 6 -12.24 20.05 -12.17
C LEU A 6 -13.17 21.03 -12.87
N LEU A 7 -13.24 22.26 -12.35
CA LEU A 7 -13.78 23.42 -13.06
C LEU A 7 -12.66 24.22 -13.69
N LEU A 8 -12.76 24.45 -14.99
CA LEU A 8 -11.82 25.23 -15.79
C LEU A 8 -12.60 26.28 -16.60
N ALA A 9 -12.08 27.50 -16.70
CA ALA A 9 -12.67 28.55 -17.54
C ALA A 9 -11.78 28.84 -18.75
N HIS A 10 -12.39 28.96 -19.94
CA HIS A 10 -11.66 29.01 -21.21
C HIS A 10 -12.19 30.09 -22.16
N ASP A 11 -11.33 30.67 -23.00
CA ASP A 11 -11.68 31.71 -23.98
C ASP A 11 -12.49 31.18 -25.17
N GLU A 12 -12.25 29.93 -25.53
CA GLU A 12 -12.86 29.27 -26.69
C GLU A 12 -13.68 28.05 -26.27
N ARG A 13 -14.61 27.65 -27.14
CA ARG A 13 -15.35 26.38 -26.97
C ARG A 13 -14.38 25.22 -27.16
N PRO A 14 -14.28 24.24 -26.24
CA PRO A 14 -13.31 23.17 -26.40
C PRO A 14 -13.56 22.27 -27.60
N THR A 15 -12.45 21.85 -28.17
CA THR A 15 -12.34 20.92 -29.28
C THR A 15 -11.19 19.95 -29.00
N ALA A 16 -11.05 18.94 -29.86
CA ALA A 16 -9.95 17.98 -29.81
C ALA A 16 -8.55 18.61 -29.98
N THR A 17 -8.45 19.91 -30.26
CA THR A 17 -7.18 20.63 -30.45
C THR A 17 -7.02 21.80 -29.51
N THR A 18 -7.90 21.97 -28.52
CA THR A 18 -7.79 23.06 -27.54
C THR A 18 -6.49 22.88 -26.73
N LEU A 19 -5.77 23.96 -26.45
CA LEU A 19 -4.55 23.87 -25.65
C LEU A 19 -4.90 24.08 -24.18
N TRP A 20 -4.50 23.13 -23.33
CA TRP A 20 -4.63 23.24 -21.88
C TRP A 20 -3.29 23.69 -21.30
N PRO A 21 -3.21 24.86 -20.63
CA PRO A 21 -2.03 25.23 -19.89
C PRO A 21 -1.86 24.27 -18.71
N THR A 22 -0.62 24.00 -18.33
CA THR A 22 -0.26 23.12 -17.20
C THR A 22 0.13 23.91 -15.94
N GLU A 23 0.25 25.25 -16.05
CA GLU A 23 0.69 26.12 -14.97
C GLU A 23 -0.27 27.32 -14.77
N PRO A 24 -0.53 27.71 -13.51
CA PRO A 24 -1.37 28.87 -13.21
C PRO A 24 -0.67 30.19 -13.56
N GLY A 25 -1.44 31.18 -14.02
CA GLY A 25 -0.98 32.57 -14.11
C GLY A 25 -0.04 32.91 -15.26
N LEU A 26 0.12 32.02 -16.25
CA LEU A 26 0.89 32.33 -17.47
C LEU A 26 0.28 33.52 -18.23
N PRO A 27 1.05 34.58 -18.55
CA PRO A 27 0.55 35.72 -19.29
C PRO A 27 0.00 35.30 -20.67
N GLY A 28 -1.28 35.58 -20.93
CA GLY A 28 -1.95 35.18 -22.18
C GLY A 28 -2.47 33.74 -22.19
N ALA A 29 -2.52 33.06 -21.05
CA ALA A 29 -3.18 31.76 -20.93
C ALA A 29 -4.64 31.86 -21.38
N VAL A 30 -5.07 30.90 -22.21
CA VAL A 30 -6.45 30.79 -22.73
C VAL A 30 -7.39 30.02 -21.79
N CYS A 31 -6.83 29.44 -20.72
CA CYS A 31 -7.54 28.67 -19.70
C CYS A 31 -7.14 29.10 -18.28
N GLU A 32 -8.06 29.00 -17.34
CA GLU A 32 -7.87 29.21 -15.90
C GLU A 32 -8.43 28.02 -15.12
N GLY A 33 -7.64 27.47 -14.20
CA GLY A 33 -8.16 26.58 -13.17
C GLY A 33 -9.04 27.34 -12.18
N TRP A 34 -10.20 26.81 -11.82
CA TRP A 34 -11.11 27.47 -10.87
C TRP A 34 -11.27 26.67 -9.60
N ALA A 35 -11.61 25.39 -9.72
CA ALA A 35 -11.91 24.57 -8.56
C ALA A 35 -11.73 23.08 -8.83
N GLU A 36 -11.42 22.32 -7.79
CA GLU A 36 -11.39 20.85 -7.85
C GLU A 36 -12.14 20.21 -6.69
N TRP A 37 -12.43 18.93 -6.86
CA TRP A 37 -12.96 18.07 -5.82
C TRP A 37 -12.68 16.60 -6.12
N PHE A 38 -12.51 15.76 -5.10
CA PHE A 38 -12.26 14.33 -5.29
C PHE A 38 -13.51 13.47 -5.14
N ASN A 39 -13.45 12.31 -5.81
CA ASN A 39 -14.39 11.19 -5.74
C ASN A 39 -15.82 11.46 -6.25
N HIS A 40 -16.26 12.72 -6.36
CA HIS A 40 -17.57 13.09 -6.89
C HIS A 40 -17.61 14.54 -7.42
N THR A 41 -18.70 14.88 -8.11
CA THR A 41 -19.01 16.25 -8.56
C THR A 41 -19.81 17.00 -7.49
N PRO A 42 -19.33 18.13 -6.93
CA PRO A 42 -20.10 18.97 -6.03
C PRO A 42 -21.37 19.53 -6.68
N LEU A 43 -22.43 19.77 -5.88
CA LEU A 43 -23.67 20.37 -6.39
C LEU A 43 -23.47 21.76 -7.01
N LEU A 44 -22.55 22.56 -6.49
CA LEU A 44 -22.26 23.87 -7.09
C LEU A 44 -21.73 23.71 -8.52
N PHE A 45 -20.89 22.70 -8.79
CA PHE A 45 -20.30 22.51 -10.11
C PHE A 45 -21.40 22.17 -11.13
N SER A 46 -22.25 21.20 -10.83
CA SER A 46 -23.35 20.80 -11.71
C SER A 46 -24.38 21.92 -11.90
N LEU A 47 -24.66 22.73 -10.87
CA LEU A 47 -25.50 23.93 -11.01
C LEU A 47 -24.88 24.99 -11.92
N LEU A 48 -23.57 25.25 -11.82
CA LEU A 48 -22.92 26.22 -12.69
C LEU A 48 -22.92 25.75 -14.15
N MET A 49 -22.82 24.44 -14.39
CA MET A 49 -22.79 23.87 -15.74
C MET A 49 -24.11 23.98 -16.50
N GLY A 50 -25.27 23.86 -15.85
CA GLY A 50 -26.54 23.95 -16.56
C GLY A 50 -27.77 24.04 -15.69
N ASP A 51 -28.92 24.04 -16.33
CA ASP A 51 -30.24 24.00 -15.69
C ASP A 51 -31.25 23.29 -16.62
N ALA A 52 -32.50 23.15 -16.18
CA ALA A 52 -33.57 22.48 -16.92
C ALA A 52 -33.89 23.13 -18.29
N LEU A 53 -33.52 24.39 -18.50
CA LEU A 53 -33.72 25.12 -19.77
C LEU A 53 -32.45 25.15 -20.62
N HIS A 54 -31.27 25.11 -19.99
CA HIS A 54 -29.97 25.24 -20.63
C HIS A 54 -29.02 24.15 -20.16
N LEU A 55 -29.06 23.00 -20.84
CA LEU A 55 -28.13 21.91 -20.58
C LEU A 55 -26.72 22.21 -21.13
N PRO A 56 -25.65 21.77 -20.43
CA PRO A 56 -24.31 21.90 -20.95
C PRO A 56 -24.11 21.03 -22.20
N GLU A 57 -23.15 21.39 -23.02
CA GLU A 57 -22.69 20.61 -24.16
C GLU A 57 -21.71 19.52 -23.71
N ARG A 58 -21.75 18.35 -24.35
CA ARG A 58 -20.68 17.35 -24.22
C ARG A 58 -19.61 17.71 -25.23
N VAL A 59 -18.37 17.85 -24.77
CA VAL A 59 -17.24 18.26 -25.59
C VAL A 59 -16.06 17.30 -25.41
N PRO A 60 -15.19 17.18 -26.41
CA PRO A 60 -13.89 16.55 -26.22
C PRO A 60 -12.97 17.40 -25.33
N CYS A 61 -12.03 16.74 -24.68
CA CYS A 61 -10.92 17.36 -23.96
C CYS A 61 -9.61 16.79 -24.50
N SER A 62 -8.86 17.63 -25.20
CA SER A 62 -7.54 17.33 -25.78
C SER A 62 -6.43 17.05 -24.79
N PHE A 63 -6.71 17.11 -23.48
CA PHE A 63 -5.83 16.60 -22.43
C PHE A 63 -5.63 15.08 -22.57
N TYR A 64 -6.67 14.35 -22.97
CA TYR A 64 -6.62 12.90 -23.09
C TYR A 64 -6.06 12.46 -24.46
N GLN A 65 -5.36 11.32 -24.49
CA GLN A 65 -4.78 10.76 -25.71
C GLN A 65 -5.84 10.48 -26.79
N GLU A 66 -7.07 10.15 -26.38
CA GLU A 66 -8.24 10.09 -27.27
C GLU A 66 -8.93 11.44 -27.41
N ALA A 67 -8.22 12.43 -27.95
CA ALA A 67 -8.67 13.81 -27.99
C ALA A 67 -10.01 14.03 -28.74
N ASP A 68 -10.44 13.10 -29.60
CA ASP A 68 -11.72 13.18 -30.32
C ASP A 68 -12.91 12.63 -29.51
N SER A 69 -12.66 11.87 -28.44
CA SER A 69 -13.69 11.29 -27.58
C SER A 69 -14.32 12.36 -26.68
N LEU A 70 -15.65 12.33 -26.54
CA LEU A 70 -16.35 13.23 -25.60
C LEU A 70 -15.98 12.85 -24.17
N SER A 71 -15.44 13.79 -23.41
CA SER A 71 -14.89 13.54 -22.07
C SER A 71 -15.31 14.58 -21.02
N ALA A 72 -15.79 15.76 -21.43
CA ALA A 72 -16.12 16.86 -20.53
C ALA A 72 -17.48 17.51 -20.85
N LEU A 73 -17.95 18.35 -19.93
CA LEU A 73 -19.12 19.21 -20.13
C LEU A 73 -18.69 20.67 -20.30
N ALA A 74 -19.39 21.42 -21.15
CA ALA A 74 -19.12 22.84 -21.41
C ALA A 74 -20.38 23.71 -21.35
N ALA A 75 -20.25 24.90 -20.77
CA ALA A 75 -21.33 25.87 -20.64
C ALA A 75 -20.86 27.29 -21.00
N PRO A 76 -21.66 28.10 -21.72
CA PRO A 76 -21.31 29.50 -21.97
C PRO A 76 -21.24 30.30 -20.66
N MET A 77 -20.19 31.10 -20.47
CA MET A 77 -19.94 31.85 -19.24
C MET A 77 -21.08 32.83 -18.91
N THR A 78 -21.73 33.41 -19.93
CA THR A 78 -22.90 34.28 -19.73
C THR A 78 -24.06 33.56 -19.03
N GLN A 79 -24.26 32.27 -19.31
CA GLN A 79 -25.27 31.46 -18.64
C GLN A 79 -24.83 31.03 -17.24
N VAL A 80 -23.54 30.72 -17.06
CA VAL A 80 -22.92 30.44 -15.75
C VAL A 80 -23.14 31.62 -14.80
N GLN A 81 -22.82 32.83 -15.25
CA GLN A 81 -23.01 34.07 -14.49
C GLN A 81 -24.49 34.33 -14.17
N ALA A 82 -25.41 34.02 -15.08
CA ALA A 82 -26.85 34.14 -14.83
C ALA A 82 -27.33 33.16 -13.74
N ARG A 83 -26.91 31.89 -13.79
CA ARG A 83 -27.22 30.88 -12.76
C ARG A 83 -26.61 31.24 -11.40
N TRP A 84 -25.38 31.74 -11.41
CA TRP A 84 -24.73 32.24 -10.20
C TRP A 84 -25.47 33.43 -9.59
N ALA A 85 -25.89 34.40 -10.41
CA ALA A 85 -26.67 35.55 -9.96
C ALA A 85 -28.03 35.13 -9.36
N TRP A 86 -28.70 34.15 -9.98
CA TRP A 86 -29.92 33.55 -9.43
C TRP A 86 -29.68 32.89 -8.07
N LEU A 87 -28.63 32.07 -7.94
CA LEU A 87 -28.31 31.39 -6.68
C LEU A 87 -28.02 32.40 -5.56
N LYS A 88 -27.21 33.43 -5.86
CA LYS A 88 -26.92 34.53 -4.93
C LYS A 88 -28.16 35.32 -4.53
N HIS A 89 -29.12 35.50 -5.43
CA HIS A 89 -30.37 36.18 -5.10
C HIS A 89 -31.16 35.40 -4.03
N LEU A 90 -31.17 34.07 -4.11
CA LEU A 90 -31.88 33.20 -3.17
C LEU A 90 -31.13 33.01 -1.85
N LEU A 91 -29.80 32.87 -1.89
CA LEU A 91 -28.97 32.61 -0.70
C LEU A 91 -28.45 33.88 0.00
N GLY A 92 -28.46 35.02 -0.68
CA GLY A 92 -27.88 36.27 -0.21
C GLY A 92 -26.35 36.34 -0.41
N ALA A 93 -25.72 37.38 0.16
CA ALA A 93 -24.27 37.63 0.05
C ALA A 93 -23.40 36.62 0.81
N ALA A 94 -23.98 35.97 1.82
CA ALA A 94 -23.58 34.72 2.46
C ALA A 94 -24.75 34.34 3.38
N PRO A 95 -25.17 33.07 3.49
CA PRO A 95 -26.12 32.69 4.53
C PRO A 95 -25.53 33.05 5.89
N GLY A 96 -26.21 33.89 6.68
CA GLY A 96 -25.64 34.51 7.89
C GLY A 96 -25.20 33.54 8.99
N ASN A 97 -25.43 32.23 8.82
CA ASN A 97 -25.06 31.17 9.74
C ASN A 97 -23.75 30.45 9.32
N TRP A 98 -23.13 30.82 8.20
CA TRP A 98 -21.91 30.15 7.75
C TRP A 98 -20.67 30.60 8.55
N PRO A 99 -19.73 29.68 8.82
CA PRO A 99 -18.42 30.00 9.36
C PRO A 99 -17.69 31.06 8.52
N ALA A 100 -16.85 31.88 9.17
CA ALA A 100 -16.14 32.99 8.51
C ALA A 100 -15.30 32.55 7.31
N ALA A 101 -14.61 31.41 7.41
CA ALA A 101 -13.81 30.85 6.31
C ALA A 101 -14.69 30.51 5.08
N LEU A 102 -15.86 29.92 5.30
CA LEU A 102 -16.81 29.59 4.23
C LEU A 102 -17.45 30.86 3.63
N ALA A 103 -17.74 31.87 4.45
CA ALA A 103 -18.22 33.16 3.94
C ALA A 103 -17.16 33.86 3.07
N GLN A 104 -15.88 33.79 3.47
CA GLN A 104 -14.77 34.30 2.67
C GLN A 104 -14.60 33.52 1.37
N GLN A 105 -14.69 32.20 1.41
CA GLN A 105 -14.67 31.36 0.22
C GLN A 105 -15.82 31.71 -0.72
N TRP A 106 -17.04 31.87 -0.23
CA TRP A 106 -18.20 32.28 -1.03
C TRP A 106 -17.99 33.62 -1.74
N GLN A 107 -17.37 34.60 -1.07
CA GLN A 107 -17.01 35.87 -1.69
C GLN A 107 -15.91 35.71 -2.75
N ALA A 108 -14.94 34.83 -2.52
CA ALA A 108 -13.90 34.54 -3.51
C ALA A 108 -14.50 33.87 -4.76
N ILE A 109 -15.41 32.89 -4.58
CA ILE A 109 -16.18 32.28 -5.66
C ILE A 109 -16.96 33.34 -6.44
N ASP A 110 -17.64 34.24 -5.72
CA ASP A 110 -18.38 35.33 -6.35
C ASP A 110 -17.49 36.20 -7.22
N HIS A 111 -16.35 36.61 -6.68
CA HIS A 111 -15.37 37.40 -7.40
C HIS A 111 -14.92 36.68 -8.67
N THR A 112 -14.42 35.44 -8.55
CA THR A 112 -13.95 34.61 -9.68
C THR A 112 -14.98 34.53 -10.80
N ILE A 113 -16.23 34.19 -10.49
CA ILE A 113 -17.29 34.01 -11.50
C ILE A 113 -17.69 35.35 -12.15
N THR A 114 -17.89 36.39 -11.33
CA THR A 114 -18.45 37.66 -11.82
C THR A 114 -17.44 38.54 -12.56
N THR A 115 -16.15 38.44 -12.25
CA THR A 115 -15.12 39.22 -12.92
C THR A 115 -14.51 38.53 -14.13
N SER A 116 -14.74 37.22 -14.28
CA SER A 116 -14.21 36.44 -15.40
C SER A 116 -14.59 37.03 -16.75
N GLN A 117 -13.59 37.13 -17.62
CA GLN A 117 -13.74 37.53 -19.03
C GLN A 117 -13.72 36.31 -19.99
N ARG A 118 -13.58 35.10 -19.44
CA ARG A 118 -13.59 33.84 -20.21
C ARG A 118 -14.96 33.60 -20.81
N GLN A 119 -15.01 32.86 -21.91
CA GLN A 119 -16.27 32.66 -22.66
C GLN A 119 -16.98 31.36 -22.30
N TRP A 120 -16.25 30.37 -21.77
CA TRP A 120 -16.76 29.05 -21.45
C TRP A 120 -16.31 28.59 -20.07
N LEU A 121 -17.18 27.86 -19.37
CA LEU A 121 -16.87 27.06 -18.19
C LEU A 121 -16.90 25.58 -18.59
N LEU A 122 -16.01 24.81 -18.00
CA LEU A 122 -15.81 23.41 -18.28
C LEU A 122 -15.79 22.61 -17.00
N LEU A 123 -16.40 21.44 -17.07
CA LEU A 123 -16.32 20.43 -16.02
C LEU A 123 -15.64 19.21 -16.62
N ASP A 124 -14.39 18.99 -16.21
CA ASP A 124 -13.70 17.72 -16.42
C ASP A 124 -14.01 16.80 -15.24
N CYS A 125 -14.54 15.62 -15.54
CA CYS A 125 -14.88 14.60 -14.55
C CYS A 125 -14.59 13.20 -15.09
N ALA A 126 -13.75 13.08 -16.13
CA ALA A 126 -13.52 11.82 -16.80
C ALA A 126 -12.88 10.78 -15.86
N THR A 127 -12.01 11.22 -14.95
CA THR A 127 -11.36 10.34 -13.95
C THR A 127 -12.32 9.80 -12.90
N LEU A 128 -13.53 10.36 -12.74
CA LEU A 128 -14.58 9.76 -11.91
C LEU A 128 -15.19 8.51 -12.54
N CYS A 129 -15.01 8.28 -13.84
CA CYS A 129 -15.51 7.12 -14.55
C CYS A 129 -14.41 6.07 -14.69
N PRO A 130 -14.62 4.83 -14.21
CA PRO A 130 -13.63 3.76 -14.36
C PRO A 130 -13.60 3.15 -15.77
N HIS A 131 -14.45 3.61 -16.69
CA HIS A 131 -14.54 3.08 -18.05
C HIS A 131 -13.75 3.96 -19.03
N ASP A 132 -13.16 3.32 -20.04
CA ASP A 132 -12.38 4.02 -21.07
C ASP A 132 -13.23 5.02 -21.86
N LEU A 133 -12.58 6.08 -22.33
CA LEU A 133 -13.20 7.06 -23.24
C LEU A 133 -13.73 6.36 -24.51
N GLY A 134 -14.77 6.95 -25.10
CA GLY A 134 -15.40 6.40 -26.31
C GLY A 134 -16.26 5.15 -26.10
N THR A 135 -16.25 4.54 -24.91
CA THR A 135 -17.12 3.40 -24.58
C THR A 135 -18.59 3.82 -24.34
N PRO A 136 -19.57 2.93 -24.58
CA PRO A 136 -20.97 3.19 -24.23
C PRO A 136 -21.18 3.51 -22.75
N GLU A 137 -20.42 2.86 -21.87
CA GLU A 137 -20.46 3.04 -20.43
C GLU A 137 -20.00 4.44 -20.03
N PHE A 138 -18.88 4.92 -20.58
CA PHE A 138 -18.42 6.29 -20.36
C PHE A 138 -19.41 7.32 -20.92
N ALA A 139 -19.94 7.08 -22.12
CA ALA A 139 -20.95 7.98 -22.70
C ALA A 139 -22.22 8.08 -21.85
N ALA A 140 -22.64 6.97 -21.24
CA ALA A 140 -23.76 6.94 -20.29
C ALA A 140 -23.42 7.70 -18.99
N PHE A 141 -22.22 7.54 -18.45
CA PHE A 141 -21.75 8.30 -17.30
C PHE A 141 -21.76 9.82 -17.57
N LEU A 142 -21.17 10.28 -18.68
CA LEU A 142 -21.12 11.69 -19.03
C LEU A 142 -22.53 12.26 -19.28
N GLN A 143 -23.42 11.46 -19.87
CA GLN A 143 -24.82 11.83 -20.02
C GLN A 143 -25.53 11.94 -18.66
N ALA A 144 -25.25 11.05 -17.70
CA ALA A 144 -25.81 11.16 -16.35
C ALA A 144 -25.34 12.43 -15.62
N GLN A 145 -24.07 12.81 -15.74
CA GLN A 145 -23.56 14.09 -15.21
C GLN A 145 -24.30 15.29 -15.83
N ARG A 146 -24.55 15.24 -17.15
CA ARG A 146 -25.35 16.26 -17.84
C ARG A 146 -26.80 16.30 -17.37
N ASP A 147 -27.42 15.13 -17.15
CA ASP A 147 -28.81 15.03 -16.73
C ASP A 147 -29.03 15.49 -15.29
N GLN A 148 -28.00 15.51 -14.42
CA GLN A 148 -28.09 16.17 -13.12
C GLN A 148 -28.52 17.64 -13.24
N CYS A 149 -28.15 18.32 -14.33
CA CYS A 149 -28.52 19.72 -14.56
C CYS A 149 -30.04 19.93 -14.71
N LEU A 150 -30.79 18.88 -15.09
CA LEU A 150 -32.26 18.93 -15.21
C LEU A 150 -32.96 19.10 -13.86
N LEU A 151 -32.25 18.85 -12.75
CA LEU A 151 -32.78 19.02 -11.40
C LEU A 151 -32.90 20.50 -11.00
N TRP A 152 -32.27 21.40 -11.76
CA TRP A 152 -32.18 22.82 -11.42
C TRP A 152 -33.18 23.64 -12.25
N ASP A 153 -34.18 24.22 -11.60
CA ASP A 153 -35.00 25.27 -12.20
C ASP A 153 -34.51 26.64 -11.75
N CYS A 154 -33.56 27.20 -12.49
CA CYS A 154 -32.99 28.52 -12.21
C CYS A 154 -33.93 29.70 -12.53
N SER A 155 -35.20 29.42 -12.85
CA SER A 155 -36.26 30.43 -12.95
C SER A 155 -37.16 30.47 -11.70
N ALA A 156 -37.03 29.49 -10.82
CA ALA A 156 -37.82 29.38 -9.61
C ALA A 156 -37.52 30.53 -8.62
N SER A 157 -38.57 30.96 -7.90
CA SER A 157 -38.47 31.99 -6.85
C SER A 157 -38.03 31.44 -5.49
N SER A 158 -37.82 30.13 -5.40
CA SER A 158 -37.38 29.41 -4.20
C SER A 158 -36.30 28.41 -4.56
N LEU A 159 -35.42 28.12 -3.60
CA LEU A 159 -34.35 27.14 -3.78
C LEU A 159 -34.95 25.72 -3.94
N PRO A 160 -34.63 24.98 -5.00
CA PRO A 160 -35.03 23.57 -5.14
C PRO A 160 -34.56 22.72 -3.96
N GLN A 161 -35.36 21.73 -3.56
CA GLN A 161 -35.07 20.87 -2.41
C GLN A 161 -33.67 20.24 -2.44
N PRO A 162 -33.15 19.69 -3.55
CA PRO A 162 -31.81 19.10 -3.53
C PRO A 162 -30.70 20.13 -3.27
N LEU A 163 -30.91 21.41 -3.63
CA LEU A 163 -29.96 22.48 -3.38
C LEU A 163 -29.99 22.99 -1.93
N HIS A 164 -30.92 22.54 -1.09
CA HIS A 164 -30.87 22.82 0.35
C HIS A 164 -29.58 22.28 1.00
N ALA A 165 -28.96 21.24 0.41
CA ALA A 165 -27.66 20.72 0.85
C ALA A 165 -26.55 21.79 0.81
N LEU A 166 -26.61 22.77 -0.10
CA LEU A 166 -25.66 23.89 -0.11
C LEU A 166 -25.76 24.74 1.16
N GLN A 167 -26.94 24.84 1.77
CA GLN A 167 -27.11 25.57 3.03
C GLN A 167 -26.76 24.74 4.26
N GLN A 168 -27.03 23.43 4.20
CA GLN A 168 -26.86 22.50 5.33
C GLN A 168 -25.42 22.02 5.48
N HIS A 169 -24.74 21.73 4.36
CA HIS A 169 -23.39 21.17 4.30
C HIS A 169 -22.55 21.86 3.20
N PRO A 170 -22.34 23.18 3.26
CA PRO A 170 -21.65 23.95 2.22
C PRO A 170 -20.23 23.46 1.94
N ASP A 171 -19.51 23.03 2.97
CA ASP A 171 -18.16 22.46 2.92
C ASP A 171 -18.05 21.23 1.99
N HIS A 172 -19.11 20.44 1.86
CA HIS A 172 -19.15 19.30 0.94
C HIS A 172 -19.57 19.65 -0.49
N GLN A 173 -20.12 20.84 -0.71
CA GLN A 173 -20.90 21.13 -1.93
C GLN A 173 -20.34 22.29 -2.77
N LEU A 174 -19.41 23.08 -2.23
CA LEU A 174 -18.80 24.20 -2.92
C LEU A 174 -17.55 23.81 -3.74
N GLY A 175 -16.83 22.76 -3.35
CA GLY A 175 -15.52 22.42 -3.94
C GLY A 175 -14.36 23.24 -3.36
N TRP A 176 -13.11 22.90 -3.71
CA TRP A 176 -11.94 23.70 -3.36
C TRP A 176 -11.59 24.65 -4.50
N TRP A 177 -11.67 25.97 -4.26
CA TRP A 177 -11.49 26.99 -5.31
C TRP A 177 -10.11 27.63 -5.24
N ASN A 178 -9.30 27.40 -6.28
CA ASN A 178 -7.95 27.94 -6.40
C ASN A 178 -7.47 27.90 -7.86
N PRO A 179 -6.78 28.94 -8.38
CA PRO A 179 -6.17 28.91 -9.71
C PRO A 179 -5.15 27.78 -9.91
N ALA A 180 -4.52 27.31 -8.84
CA ALA A 180 -3.54 26.24 -8.85
C ALA A 180 -4.10 24.87 -9.29
N VAL A 181 -5.42 24.71 -9.28
CA VAL A 181 -6.14 23.50 -9.77
C VAL A 181 -5.72 23.09 -11.18
N VAL A 182 -5.31 24.06 -12.02
CA VAL A 182 -4.84 23.78 -13.38
C VAL A 182 -3.69 22.77 -13.42
N ALA A 183 -2.92 22.63 -12.34
CA ALA A 183 -1.86 21.62 -12.24
C ALA A 183 -2.36 20.17 -12.43
N ARG A 184 -3.66 19.88 -12.16
CA ARG A 184 -4.24 18.54 -12.37
C ARG A 184 -4.51 18.19 -13.83
N THR A 185 -4.41 19.14 -14.75
CA THR A 185 -4.47 18.87 -16.20
C THR A 185 -3.13 18.39 -16.75
N ALA A 186 -2.20 18.00 -15.89
CA ALA A 186 -0.94 17.34 -16.23
C ALA A 186 -0.73 16.18 -15.25
N THR A 187 0.13 15.23 -15.64
CA THR A 187 0.65 14.27 -14.66
C THR A 187 1.40 15.02 -13.59
N ILE A 188 0.95 14.88 -12.35
CA ILE A 188 1.65 15.42 -11.19
C ILE A 188 2.72 14.41 -10.81
N GLU A 189 3.98 14.82 -10.94
CA GLU A 189 5.11 14.02 -10.51
C GLU A 189 5.61 14.53 -9.16
N ARG A 190 6.10 13.60 -8.33
CA ARG A 190 6.76 13.94 -7.08
C ARG A 190 8.04 14.70 -7.39
N ALA A 191 8.15 15.94 -6.93
CA ALA A 191 9.42 16.66 -6.93
C ALA A 191 10.26 16.25 -5.72
N HIS A 192 11.58 16.30 -5.85
CA HIS A 192 12.48 16.17 -4.71
C HIS A 192 12.27 17.35 -3.76
N SER A 193 12.49 17.14 -2.45
CA SER A 193 12.40 18.22 -1.46
C SER A 193 13.27 19.43 -1.75
N ASP A 194 14.40 19.25 -2.45
CA ASP A 194 15.28 20.34 -2.89
C ASP A 194 14.61 21.24 -3.97
N ASP A 195 13.62 20.71 -4.70
CA ASP A 195 12.85 21.41 -5.73
C ASP A 195 11.50 21.94 -5.21
N TRP A 196 11.23 21.79 -3.91
CA TRP A 196 9.98 22.27 -3.34
C TRP A 196 9.86 23.79 -3.43
N PRO A 197 8.62 24.31 -3.56
CA PRO A 197 8.37 25.73 -3.40
C PRO A 197 8.92 26.25 -2.07
N SER A 198 9.51 27.45 -2.05
CA SER A 198 10.15 27.99 -0.85
C SER A 198 9.23 28.03 0.36
N TRP A 199 7.94 28.35 0.18
CA TRP A 199 6.96 28.35 1.27
C TRP A 199 6.82 26.99 1.97
N LEU A 200 7.06 25.89 1.26
CA LEU A 200 7.05 24.54 1.80
C LEU A 200 8.42 24.19 2.40
N ALA A 201 9.50 24.37 1.63
CA ALA A 201 10.86 24.02 2.05
C ALA A 201 11.37 24.79 3.29
N ASP A 202 10.92 26.04 3.47
CA ASP A 202 11.33 26.91 4.59
C ASP A 202 10.77 26.44 5.93
N ALA A 203 9.59 25.81 5.94
CA ALA A 203 8.86 25.46 7.16
C ALA A 203 8.69 23.96 7.38
N TYR A 204 8.87 23.15 6.34
CA TYR A 204 8.60 21.72 6.34
C TYR A 204 9.75 20.91 5.72
N GLU A 205 9.75 19.62 6.01
CA GLU A 205 10.65 18.61 5.44
C GLU A 205 9.89 17.29 5.24
N GLU A 206 10.44 16.37 4.43
CA GLU A 206 9.79 15.07 4.16
C GLU A 206 9.72 14.21 5.42
N ARG A 207 8.58 13.54 5.65
CA ARG A 207 8.40 12.66 6.82
C ARG A 207 9.45 11.55 6.86
N TYR A 208 9.69 10.92 5.72
CA TYR A 208 10.79 10.02 5.38
C TYR A 208 11.24 10.35 3.96
N TYR A 209 12.43 9.91 3.54
CA TYR A 209 12.87 10.16 2.17
C TYR A 209 11.80 9.68 1.20
N ALA A 210 11.48 10.49 0.19
CA ALA A 210 10.51 10.12 -0.84
C ALA A 210 9.04 10.03 -0.38
N ALA A 211 8.68 10.56 0.80
CA ALA A 211 7.32 10.50 1.37
C ALA A 211 6.25 11.13 0.46
N TRP A 212 5.44 10.28 -0.16
CA TRP A 212 4.46 10.63 -1.18
C TRP A 212 3.26 9.68 -1.13
N GLU A 213 2.06 10.25 -1.02
CA GLU A 213 0.79 9.53 -1.04
C GLU A 213 0.23 9.45 -2.47
N GLU A 214 0.48 8.33 -3.14
CA GLU A 214 0.12 8.10 -4.55
C GLU A 214 -1.40 8.14 -4.83
N GLU A 215 -2.24 7.75 -3.87
CA GLU A 215 -3.70 7.72 -4.07
C GLU A 215 -4.29 9.13 -4.21
N ILE A 216 -3.63 10.15 -3.65
CA ILE A 216 -4.13 11.54 -3.55
C ILE A 216 -3.19 12.58 -4.17
N ASP A 217 -2.05 12.14 -4.71
CA ASP A 217 -0.96 12.97 -5.25
C ASP A 217 -0.51 14.07 -4.26
N ALA A 218 -0.10 13.68 -3.05
CA ALA A 218 0.30 14.63 -2.00
C ALA A 218 1.63 14.24 -1.33
N TYR A 219 2.42 15.24 -0.96
CA TYR A 219 3.58 15.05 -0.08
C TYR A 219 3.10 14.81 1.34
N GLU A 220 3.72 13.84 2.02
CA GLU A 220 3.64 13.71 3.47
C GLU A 220 4.82 14.48 4.10
N VAL A 221 4.48 15.55 4.81
CA VAL A 221 5.45 16.52 5.32
C VAL A 221 5.37 16.64 6.82
N MET A 222 6.50 16.92 7.45
CA MET A 222 6.59 17.25 8.86
C MET A 222 7.07 18.71 9.02
N PRO A 223 6.56 19.47 10.00
CA PRO A 223 7.03 20.81 10.27
C PRO A 223 8.40 20.77 10.93
N ARG A 224 9.33 21.62 10.48
CA ARG A 224 10.69 21.73 11.06
C ARG A 224 10.68 22.14 12.54
N LEU A 225 9.64 22.87 12.95
CA LEU A 225 9.37 23.23 14.35
C LEU A 225 8.01 22.70 14.76
N HIS A 226 7.95 22.05 15.92
CA HIS A 226 6.72 21.48 16.43
C HIS A 226 5.63 22.56 16.58
N PRO A 227 4.43 22.41 15.98
CA PRO A 227 3.41 23.47 15.91
C PRO A 227 2.97 24.02 17.28
N ARG A 228 3.03 23.19 18.33
CA ARG A 228 2.64 23.60 19.69
C ARG A 228 3.78 24.12 20.55
N THR A 229 5.01 23.66 20.35
CA THR A 229 6.14 23.94 21.26
C THR A 229 7.19 24.86 20.63
N GLY A 230 7.19 24.99 19.30
CA GLY A 230 8.18 25.76 18.55
C GLY A 230 9.60 25.20 18.64
N GLN A 231 9.76 23.94 19.06
CA GLN A 231 11.05 23.27 19.17
C GLN A 231 11.30 22.37 17.95
N PRO A 232 12.56 22.20 17.51
CA PRO A 232 12.91 21.22 16.48
C PRO A 232 12.88 19.79 17.02
N CYS A 233 12.69 18.82 16.13
CA CYS A 233 12.77 17.38 16.43
C CYS A 233 14.22 17.00 16.77
N ARG A 234 14.43 16.13 17.78
CA ARG A 234 15.76 15.80 18.30
C ARG A 234 16.14 14.33 18.19
N THR A 235 15.18 13.42 18.08
CA THR A 235 15.40 11.97 17.99
C THR A 235 14.45 11.31 16.99
N GLU A 236 14.74 10.08 16.58
CA GLU A 236 13.87 9.30 15.69
C GLU A 236 12.54 8.93 16.38
N ASP A 237 12.57 8.56 17.65
CA ASP A 237 11.36 8.33 18.45
C ASP A 237 10.44 9.57 18.53
N GLU A 238 11.03 10.77 18.63
CA GLU A 238 10.28 12.03 18.56
C GLU A 238 9.68 12.24 17.16
N ARG A 239 10.43 11.86 16.11
CA ARG A 239 10.01 11.92 14.71
C ARG A 239 8.78 11.04 14.48
N GLU A 240 8.73 9.85 15.07
CA GLU A 240 7.61 8.90 14.97
C GLU A 240 6.28 9.47 15.45
N HIS A 241 6.33 10.32 16.46
CA HIS A 241 5.16 10.97 17.06
C HIS A 241 5.01 12.44 16.64
N TRP A 242 5.80 12.88 15.65
CA TRP A 242 5.80 14.25 15.20
C TRP A 242 4.56 14.55 14.35
N PRO A 243 3.97 15.76 14.44
CA PRO A 243 2.81 16.10 13.63
C PRO A 243 3.11 16.02 12.12
N VAL A 244 2.21 15.41 11.37
CA VAL A 244 2.31 15.24 9.91
C VAL A 244 1.22 16.01 9.17
N GLY A 245 1.47 16.34 7.91
CA GLY A 245 0.51 16.96 7.02
C GLY A 245 0.58 16.39 5.61
N LEU A 246 -0.54 16.49 4.90
CA LEU A 246 -0.68 16.07 3.51
C LEU A 246 -0.97 17.28 2.64
N VAL A 247 -0.08 17.57 1.70
CA VAL A 247 -0.16 18.75 0.84
C VAL A 247 0.17 18.42 -0.61
N THR A 248 -0.67 18.87 -1.54
CA THR A 248 -0.40 18.69 -2.97
C THR A 248 0.77 19.59 -3.42
N PRO A 249 1.48 19.26 -4.51
CA PRO A 249 2.62 20.06 -4.96
C PRO A 249 2.32 21.53 -5.27
N TYR A 250 1.06 21.83 -5.57
CA TYR A 250 0.59 23.18 -5.86
C TYR A 250 -0.08 23.87 -4.65
N GLY A 251 0.03 23.28 -3.45
CA GLY A 251 -0.28 23.94 -2.18
C GLY A 251 -1.68 23.71 -1.61
N ARG A 252 -2.43 22.69 -2.05
CA ARG A 252 -3.69 22.29 -1.39
C ARG A 252 -3.37 21.42 -0.17
N TRP A 253 -3.66 21.93 1.01
CA TRP A 253 -3.65 21.12 2.23
C TRP A 253 -4.88 20.21 2.26
N LEU A 254 -4.64 18.90 2.36
CA LEU A 254 -5.65 17.88 2.65
C LEU A 254 -5.68 17.58 4.15
N LEU A 255 -4.52 17.63 4.79
CA LEU A 255 -4.34 17.59 6.24
C LEU A 255 -3.27 18.60 6.65
N SER A 256 -3.59 19.56 7.50
CA SER A 256 -2.59 20.46 8.07
C SER A 256 -1.91 19.84 9.30
N PRO A 257 -0.58 19.98 9.48
CA PRO A 257 0.12 19.53 10.68
C PRO A 257 -0.39 20.16 11.98
N GLU A 258 -1.06 21.32 11.91
CA GLU A 258 -1.70 21.96 13.06
C GLU A 258 -2.83 21.12 13.66
N ALA A 259 -3.41 20.20 12.88
CA ALA A 259 -4.39 19.23 13.38
C ALA A 259 -3.77 18.31 14.46
N GLY A 260 -2.47 18.05 14.38
CA GLY A 260 -1.72 17.28 15.37
C GLY A 260 -1.87 15.76 15.24
N ALA A 261 -2.24 15.27 14.06
CA ALA A 261 -2.07 13.86 13.71
C ALA A 261 -0.57 13.58 13.54
N HIS A 262 -0.09 12.42 14.00
CA HIS A 262 1.31 11.99 13.82
C HIS A 262 1.45 10.87 12.78
N SER A 263 0.33 10.31 12.33
CA SER A 263 0.26 9.35 11.24
C SER A 263 -0.88 9.76 10.31
N ALA A 264 -0.61 9.75 9.00
CA ALA A 264 -1.59 10.01 7.97
C ALA A 264 -1.24 9.23 6.70
N PHE A 265 -2.14 8.40 6.21
CA PHE A 265 -1.94 7.66 4.97
C PHE A 265 -3.26 7.46 4.22
N ALA A 266 -3.19 7.42 2.89
CA ALA A 266 -4.35 7.14 2.06
C ALA A 266 -4.58 5.63 1.98
N SER A 267 -5.82 5.20 2.20
CA SER A 267 -6.26 3.83 1.94
C SER A 267 -7.76 3.77 1.77
N GLY A 268 -8.22 2.87 0.91
CA GLY A 268 -9.65 2.70 0.64
C GLY A 268 -10.30 3.98 0.11
N GLY A 269 -9.55 4.85 -0.58
CA GLY A 269 -10.04 6.14 -1.07
C GLY A 269 -10.35 7.18 0.03
N CYS A 270 -9.84 6.97 1.23
CA CYS A 270 -9.95 7.84 2.40
C CYS A 270 -8.57 8.17 2.97
N ILE A 271 -8.49 9.18 3.83
CA ILE A 271 -7.29 9.53 4.59
C ILE A 271 -7.47 9.02 6.02
N ASN A 272 -6.62 8.09 6.44
CA ASN A 272 -6.63 7.50 7.77
C ASN A 272 -5.65 8.25 8.67
N LEU A 273 -6.07 8.59 9.88
CA LEU A 273 -5.33 9.49 10.77
C LEU A 273 -5.11 8.87 12.14
N GLY A 274 -3.86 8.87 12.60
CA GLY A 274 -3.47 8.52 13.96
C GLY A 274 -3.11 9.77 14.77
N TYR A 275 -3.65 9.86 15.99
CA TYR A 275 -3.35 10.93 16.93
C TYR A 275 -2.74 10.35 18.21
N PRO A 276 -1.73 11.03 18.79
CA PRO A 276 -1.07 10.53 19.97
C PRO A 276 -2.07 10.44 21.13
N PRO A 277 -1.85 9.49 22.06
CA PRO A 277 -2.70 9.32 23.22
C PRO A 277 -2.68 10.58 24.08
N GLN A 278 -3.82 10.93 24.70
CA GLN A 278 -3.88 12.12 25.56
C GLN A 278 -3.11 11.94 26.86
N THR A 279 -2.97 10.69 27.32
CA THR A 279 -2.20 10.31 28.50
C THR A 279 -1.42 9.03 28.24
N PRO A 280 -0.22 8.86 28.83
CA PRO A 280 0.57 7.63 28.67
C PRO A 280 -0.25 6.39 29.06
N GLY A 281 -0.23 5.36 28.20
CA GLY A 281 -0.96 4.11 28.41
C GLY A 281 -2.41 4.09 27.91
N GLN A 282 -2.89 5.16 27.26
CA GLN A 282 -4.10 5.11 26.45
C GLN A 282 -3.78 4.66 25.02
N ASP A 283 -4.77 4.07 24.36
CA ASP A 283 -4.69 3.79 22.93
C ASP A 283 -4.64 5.10 22.13
N GLU A 284 -4.04 5.02 20.95
CA GLU A 284 -4.12 6.08 19.96
C GLU A 284 -5.57 6.37 19.58
N ARG A 285 -5.81 7.62 19.18
CA ARG A 285 -7.12 8.05 18.68
C ARG A 285 -7.07 8.02 17.15
N CYS A 286 -7.94 7.23 16.54
CA CYS A 286 -8.00 7.07 15.10
C CYS A 286 -9.14 7.88 14.51
N GLY A 287 -8.89 8.58 13.42
CA GLY A 287 -9.90 9.31 12.64
C GLY A 287 -9.82 8.98 11.16
N ILE A 288 -10.91 9.23 10.43
CA ILE A 288 -10.98 8.98 8.99
C ILE A 288 -11.58 10.21 8.30
N GLN A 289 -10.89 10.72 7.29
CA GLN A 289 -11.38 11.75 6.39
C GLN A 289 -11.61 11.17 5.00
N ASP A 290 -12.49 11.78 4.21
CA ASP A 290 -12.52 11.52 2.78
C ASP A 290 -11.27 12.09 2.10
N ALA A 291 -11.06 11.81 0.81
CA ALA A 291 -9.92 12.33 0.06
C ALA A 291 -9.86 13.87 0.03
N ASN A 292 -10.96 14.58 0.32
CA ASN A 292 -11.00 16.05 0.36
C ASN A 292 -10.63 16.64 1.73
N GLY A 293 -10.31 15.80 2.72
CA GLY A 293 -10.01 16.23 4.10
C GLY A 293 -11.25 16.46 4.97
N LEU A 294 -12.43 15.99 4.55
CA LEU A 294 -13.67 16.11 5.32
C LEU A 294 -13.87 14.90 6.21
N TRP A 295 -14.24 15.13 7.47
CA TRP A 295 -14.38 14.06 8.46
C TRP A 295 -15.54 13.10 8.15
N LEU A 296 -15.20 11.82 8.01
CA LEU A 296 -16.15 10.70 8.00
C LEU A 296 -16.26 10.09 9.40
N VAL A 297 -15.14 10.01 10.13
CA VAL A 297 -15.05 9.50 11.51
C VAL A 297 -14.18 10.44 12.32
N GLN A 298 -14.76 11.05 13.34
CA GLN A 298 -14.02 11.93 14.24
C GLN A 298 -13.15 11.11 15.22
N PRO A 299 -11.92 11.56 15.53
CA PRO A 299 -11.01 10.84 16.42
C PRO A 299 -11.47 10.78 17.88
N ASP A 300 -12.45 11.60 18.28
CA ASP A 300 -13.04 11.59 19.62
C ASP A 300 -14.12 10.51 19.82
N LEU A 301 -14.53 9.82 18.75
CA LEU A 301 -15.48 8.70 18.83
C LEU A 301 -14.89 7.44 19.48
N GLY A 302 -13.56 7.37 19.62
CA GLY A 302 -12.88 6.35 20.42
C GLY A 302 -12.78 4.97 19.75
N HIS A 303 -12.88 4.90 18.42
CA HIS A 303 -12.56 3.68 17.68
C HIS A 303 -11.05 3.42 17.72
N ARG A 304 -10.66 2.19 18.06
CA ARG A 304 -9.26 1.74 18.11
C ARG A 304 -8.88 1.11 16.78
N GLU A 305 -7.64 1.31 16.34
CA GLU A 305 -7.11 0.75 15.08
C GLU A 305 -8.12 0.90 13.93
N ALA A 306 -8.66 2.12 13.80
CA ALA A 306 -9.72 2.42 12.85
C ALA A 306 -9.14 2.94 11.54
N TRP A 307 -9.49 2.27 10.46
CA TRP A 307 -9.04 2.60 9.10
C TRP A 307 -10.07 2.14 8.07
N ALA A 308 -10.13 2.88 6.97
CA ALA A 308 -11.01 2.65 5.85
C ALA A 308 -10.46 1.51 4.97
N LEU A 309 -11.32 0.53 4.69
CA LEU A 309 -11.04 -0.54 3.72
C LEU A 309 -11.51 -0.14 2.33
N THR A 310 -12.65 0.54 2.25
CA THR A 310 -13.21 1.11 1.03
C THR A 310 -13.80 2.48 1.36
N PRO A 311 -14.24 3.29 0.38
CA PRO A 311 -14.87 4.57 0.68
C PRO A 311 -16.18 4.46 1.50
N GLN A 312 -16.69 3.23 1.65
CA GLN A 312 -17.96 2.92 2.29
C GLN A 312 -17.79 2.07 3.55
N LEU A 313 -16.58 1.61 3.87
CA LEU A 313 -16.34 0.66 4.93
C LEU A 313 -15.09 1.02 5.73
N MET A 314 -15.22 0.94 7.05
CA MET A 314 -14.08 0.94 7.96
C MET A 314 -14.06 -0.35 8.75
N GLN A 315 -12.87 -0.79 9.13
CA GLN A 315 -12.72 -1.71 10.25
C GLN A 315 -12.28 -0.96 11.50
N SER A 316 -12.53 -1.56 12.66
CA SER A 316 -11.98 -1.12 13.94
C SER A 316 -11.78 -2.31 14.88
N ARG A 317 -10.90 -2.15 15.87
CA ARG A 317 -10.66 -3.15 16.91
C ARG A 317 -11.56 -2.91 18.12
N THR A 318 -12.18 -3.97 18.61
CA THR A 318 -13.01 -3.96 19.81
C THR A 318 -12.14 -4.04 21.07
N ALA A 319 -12.72 -3.72 22.23
CA ALA A 319 -12.02 -3.85 23.52
C ALA A 319 -11.59 -5.28 23.85
N GLU A 320 -12.21 -6.29 23.22
CA GLU A 320 -11.90 -7.72 23.38
C GLU A 320 -10.78 -8.18 22.43
N GLY A 321 -10.24 -7.29 21.60
CA GLY A 321 -9.16 -7.57 20.66
C GLY A 321 -9.62 -8.11 19.30
N HIS A 322 -10.92 -8.32 19.10
CA HIS A 322 -11.52 -8.70 17.82
C HIS A 322 -11.73 -7.51 16.89
N TYR A 323 -11.94 -7.76 15.60
CA TYR A 323 -12.30 -6.75 14.62
C TYR A 323 -13.81 -6.64 14.40
N ALA A 324 -14.24 -5.44 14.04
CA ALA A 324 -15.59 -5.10 13.61
C ALA A 324 -15.56 -4.32 12.30
N LEU A 325 -16.50 -4.61 11.41
CA LEU A 325 -16.69 -3.92 10.14
C LEU A 325 -17.90 -2.97 10.26
N HIS A 326 -17.70 -1.71 9.93
CA HIS A 326 -18.72 -0.67 9.97
C HIS A 326 -18.89 -0.02 8.60
N ARG A 327 -20.12 0.42 8.32
CA ARG A 327 -20.41 1.26 7.15
C ARG A 327 -20.01 2.72 7.44
N LEU A 328 -19.39 3.36 6.46
CA LEU A 328 -19.15 4.80 6.46
C LEU A 328 -20.25 5.55 5.69
N PRO A 329 -20.58 6.80 6.09
CA PRO A 329 -20.10 7.51 7.27
C PRO A 329 -20.96 7.27 8.53
N ASP A 330 -22.06 6.52 8.45
CA ASP A 330 -23.03 6.41 9.54
C ASP A 330 -22.64 5.45 10.68
N LEU A 331 -21.49 4.79 10.54
CA LEU A 331 -20.88 3.85 11.48
C LEU A 331 -21.75 2.67 11.86
N ALA A 332 -22.73 2.33 11.00
CA ALA A 332 -23.58 1.18 11.21
C ALA A 332 -22.73 -0.10 11.24
N LEU A 333 -22.78 -0.82 12.38
CA LEU A 333 -22.08 -2.09 12.53
C LEU A 333 -22.67 -3.13 11.56
N LEU A 334 -21.84 -3.65 10.68
CA LEU A 334 -22.22 -4.68 9.70
C LEU A 334 -21.88 -6.08 10.23
N HIS A 335 -20.64 -6.26 10.70
CA HIS A 335 -20.14 -7.55 11.21
C HIS A 335 -19.23 -7.31 12.42
N SER A 336 -19.24 -8.22 13.39
CA SER A 336 -18.43 -8.15 14.62
C SER A 336 -17.88 -9.52 14.99
N GLY A 337 -16.90 -9.58 15.90
CA GLY A 337 -16.30 -10.83 16.34
C GLY A 337 -15.42 -11.47 15.26
N LEU A 338 -14.83 -10.63 14.40
CA LEU A 338 -13.93 -11.03 13.34
C LEU A 338 -12.51 -11.13 13.89
N THR A 339 -11.72 -12.06 13.38
CA THR A 339 -10.31 -12.23 13.78
C THR A 339 -9.34 -11.64 12.77
N ALA A 340 -9.78 -11.43 11.53
CA ALA A 340 -9.03 -10.77 10.47
C ALA A 340 -10.00 -10.20 9.43
N ILE A 341 -9.62 -9.10 8.77
CA ILE A 341 -10.37 -8.49 7.67
C ILE A 341 -9.36 -7.97 6.66
N ASP A 342 -9.43 -8.48 5.43
CA ASP A 342 -8.46 -8.18 4.40
C ASP A 342 -9.17 -7.84 3.08
N LEU A 343 -8.82 -6.71 2.46
CA LEU A 343 -9.24 -6.37 1.10
C LEU A 343 -8.22 -6.94 0.11
N PHE A 344 -8.68 -7.67 -0.91
CA PHE A 344 -7.82 -8.23 -1.94
C PHE A 344 -7.89 -7.39 -3.22
N PRO A 345 -6.80 -6.69 -3.60
CA PRO A 345 -6.81 -5.77 -4.75
C PRO A 345 -7.10 -6.46 -6.09
N ASP A 346 -6.70 -7.73 -6.25
CA ASP A 346 -6.85 -8.47 -7.52
C ASP A 346 -8.30 -8.65 -7.95
N ASP A 347 -9.23 -8.80 -6.99
CA ASP A 347 -10.64 -9.05 -7.27
C ASP A 347 -11.60 -8.08 -6.56
N GLN A 348 -11.05 -7.14 -5.79
CA GLN A 348 -11.77 -6.06 -5.10
C GLN A 348 -12.85 -6.59 -4.13
N LEU A 349 -12.57 -7.74 -3.51
CA LEU A 349 -13.44 -8.37 -2.52
C LEU A 349 -12.73 -8.48 -1.17
N ILE A 350 -13.53 -8.42 -0.10
CA ILE A 350 -13.05 -8.48 1.27
C ILE A 350 -13.20 -9.91 1.78
N ARG A 351 -12.17 -10.45 2.44
CA ARG A 351 -12.28 -11.67 3.25
C ARG A 351 -12.24 -11.30 4.71
N ALA A 352 -13.31 -11.65 5.43
CA ALA A 352 -13.41 -11.42 6.87
C ALA A 352 -13.47 -12.77 7.59
N ARG A 353 -12.45 -13.08 8.41
CA ARG A 353 -12.38 -14.33 9.18
C ARG A 353 -13.19 -14.21 10.47
N ARG A 354 -14.02 -15.20 10.74
CA ARG A 354 -14.84 -15.34 11.94
C ARG A 354 -14.10 -16.11 13.03
N SER A 355 -14.61 -16.03 14.25
CA SER A 355 -14.08 -16.77 15.41
C SER A 355 -14.16 -18.30 15.28
N ASP A 356 -14.95 -18.84 14.34
CA ASP A 356 -15.04 -20.28 14.04
C ASP A 356 -14.07 -20.73 12.93
N ASP A 357 -13.06 -19.90 12.62
CA ASP A 357 -12.06 -20.05 11.56
C ASP A 357 -12.65 -20.03 10.12
N THR A 358 -13.95 -19.78 9.94
CA THR A 358 -14.54 -19.62 8.61
C THR A 358 -14.35 -18.20 8.07
N VAL A 359 -14.29 -18.06 6.74
CA VAL A 359 -14.09 -16.79 6.05
C VAL A 359 -15.36 -16.35 5.33
N MET A 360 -15.83 -15.16 5.61
CA MET A 360 -16.86 -14.46 4.83
C MET A 360 -16.23 -13.78 3.64
N VAL A 361 -16.82 -13.95 2.44
CA VAL A 361 -16.45 -13.18 1.26
C VAL A 361 -17.48 -12.07 1.06
N LEU A 362 -17.03 -10.82 1.17
CA LEU A 362 -17.87 -9.63 1.09
C LEU A 362 -17.55 -8.81 -0.16
N ASP A 363 -18.56 -8.14 -0.70
CA ASP A 363 -18.35 -7.08 -1.69
C ASP A 363 -17.81 -5.79 -1.04
N ALA A 364 -17.51 -4.79 -1.88
CA ALA A 364 -16.99 -3.48 -1.44
C ALA A 364 -17.96 -2.67 -0.55
N SER A 365 -19.23 -3.10 -0.42
CA SER A 365 -20.23 -2.53 0.48
C SER A 365 -20.44 -3.34 1.76
N GLY A 366 -19.65 -4.42 1.95
CA GLY A 366 -19.65 -5.24 3.14
C GLY A 366 -20.76 -6.29 3.15
N GLN A 367 -21.43 -6.50 2.01
CA GLN A 367 -22.48 -7.51 1.88
C GLN A 367 -21.87 -8.87 1.50
N PRO A 368 -22.30 -9.96 2.15
CA PRO A 368 -21.80 -11.29 1.82
C PRO A 368 -22.28 -11.70 0.42
N LEU A 369 -21.35 -12.23 -0.39
CA LEU A 369 -21.70 -12.75 -1.71
C LEU A 369 -22.48 -14.07 -1.63
N PHE A 370 -22.21 -14.86 -0.59
CA PHE A 370 -22.82 -16.17 -0.34
C PHE A 370 -22.53 -16.62 1.09
N ASP A 371 -23.25 -17.64 1.57
CA ASP A 371 -22.94 -18.33 2.82
C ASP A 371 -21.66 -19.14 2.66
N SER A 372 -20.65 -18.84 3.48
CA SER A 372 -19.32 -19.44 3.36
C SER A 372 -19.02 -20.41 4.50
N PRO A 373 -19.01 -21.74 4.23
CA PRO A 373 -18.54 -22.75 5.18
C PRO A 373 -17.02 -23.00 5.07
N TYR A 374 -16.30 -22.14 4.33
CA TYR A 374 -14.91 -22.34 3.97
C TYR A 374 -13.99 -21.67 4.99
N GLU A 375 -12.86 -22.30 5.29
CA GLU A 375 -11.82 -21.71 6.15
C GLU A 375 -10.94 -20.74 5.36
N HIS A 376 -10.79 -20.96 4.06
CA HIS A 376 -10.09 -20.05 3.16
C HIS A 376 -10.78 -20.00 1.80
N VAL A 377 -10.80 -18.83 1.18
CA VAL A 377 -11.22 -18.61 -0.21
C VAL A 377 -10.22 -17.67 -0.86
N LEU A 378 -9.51 -18.15 -1.88
CA LEU A 378 -8.49 -17.38 -2.60
C LEU A 378 -9.12 -16.29 -3.50
N ASN A 379 -8.27 -15.57 -4.23
CA ASN A 379 -8.69 -14.56 -5.19
C ASN A 379 -9.55 -15.19 -6.30
N PHE A 380 -10.63 -14.53 -6.65
CA PHE A 380 -11.46 -14.87 -7.79
C PHE A 380 -10.78 -14.37 -9.06
N ASN A 381 -10.66 -15.24 -10.06
CA ASN A 381 -10.20 -14.79 -11.37
C ASN A 381 -11.23 -13.81 -11.97
N PRO A 382 -10.86 -12.58 -12.36
CA PRO A 382 -11.82 -11.59 -12.84
C PRO A 382 -12.51 -11.98 -14.15
N LYS A 383 -11.90 -12.84 -14.97
CA LYS A 383 -12.44 -13.25 -16.27
C LYS A 383 -13.47 -14.38 -16.16
N ASN A 384 -13.26 -15.33 -15.26
CA ASN A 384 -14.11 -16.53 -15.16
C ASN A 384 -14.83 -16.69 -13.81
N GLY A 385 -14.53 -15.86 -12.82
CA GLY A 385 -15.16 -15.84 -11.51
C GLY A 385 -14.89 -17.09 -10.67
N LEU A 386 -13.80 -17.83 -10.91
CA LEU A 386 -13.43 -19.02 -10.14
C LEU A 386 -12.34 -18.71 -9.12
N ALA A 387 -12.46 -19.31 -7.93
CA ALA A 387 -11.47 -19.30 -6.85
C ALA A 387 -11.26 -20.72 -6.30
N VAL A 388 -10.14 -20.96 -5.62
CA VAL A 388 -9.96 -22.16 -4.80
C VAL A 388 -10.56 -21.89 -3.43
N ALA A 389 -11.33 -22.85 -2.93
CA ALA A 389 -11.92 -22.80 -1.59
C ALA A 389 -11.47 -24.01 -0.77
N PHE A 390 -11.26 -23.78 0.52
CA PHE A 390 -10.70 -24.75 1.44
C PHE A 390 -11.72 -25.09 2.52
N GLN A 391 -11.88 -26.39 2.78
CA GLN A 391 -12.75 -26.88 3.82
C GLN A 391 -12.11 -28.06 4.52
N ARG A 392 -12.13 -28.09 5.85
CA ARG A 392 -11.72 -29.29 6.58
C ARG A 392 -12.66 -30.45 6.31
N GLN A 393 -12.08 -31.63 6.16
CA GLN A 393 -12.84 -32.87 6.05
C GLN A 393 -13.77 -33.09 7.26
N ARG A 394 -13.31 -32.72 8.47
CA ARG A 394 -14.12 -32.63 9.69
C ARG A 394 -14.11 -31.19 10.19
N PRO A 395 -15.19 -30.42 9.98
CA PRO A 395 -15.29 -29.03 10.43
C PRO A 395 -15.03 -28.89 11.94
N GLY A 396 -14.22 -27.90 12.33
CA GLY A 396 -13.86 -27.61 13.73
C GLY A 396 -12.75 -28.47 14.34
N ASP A 397 -12.29 -29.52 13.65
CA ASP A 397 -11.14 -30.33 14.08
C ASP A 397 -9.88 -29.87 13.36
N ARG A 398 -9.05 -29.04 14.03
CA ARG A 398 -7.81 -28.50 13.45
C ARG A 398 -6.80 -29.57 13.01
N SER A 399 -6.90 -30.81 13.52
CA SER A 399 -6.08 -31.94 13.06
C SER A 399 -6.56 -32.59 11.77
N SER A 400 -7.80 -32.28 11.34
CA SER A 400 -8.36 -32.77 10.09
C SER A 400 -7.66 -32.13 8.89
N PRO A 401 -7.39 -32.88 7.81
CA PRO A 401 -6.83 -32.33 6.60
C PRO A 401 -7.77 -31.28 6.01
N LEU A 402 -7.15 -30.21 5.50
CA LEU A 402 -7.80 -29.17 4.73
C LEU A 402 -7.87 -29.60 3.27
N LEU A 403 -9.07 -29.66 2.71
CA LEU A 403 -9.31 -30.13 1.34
C LEU A 403 -9.75 -28.97 0.47
N GLU A 404 -9.29 -29.00 -0.77
CA GLU A 404 -9.48 -27.97 -1.77
C GLU A 404 -10.62 -28.32 -2.74
N GLY A 405 -11.33 -27.29 -3.15
CA GLY A 405 -12.35 -27.32 -4.18
C GLY A 405 -12.29 -26.06 -5.04
N VAL A 406 -13.19 -25.96 -6.02
CA VAL A 406 -13.29 -24.79 -6.90
C VAL A 406 -14.66 -24.16 -6.73
N LEU A 407 -14.66 -22.90 -6.32
CA LEU A 407 -15.85 -22.10 -6.04
C LEU A 407 -16.02 -21.04 -7.12
N HIS A 408 -17.25 -20.82 -7.57
CA HIS A 408 -17.58 -19.68 -8.43
C HIS A 408 -18.09 -18.49 -7.57
N ARG A 409 -17.86 -17.25 -8.02
CA ARG A 409 -18.21 -16.00 -7.32
C ARG A 409 -19.68 -15.89 -6.89
N SER A 410 -20.57 -16.64 -7.53
CA SER A 410 -21.98 -16.79 -7.12
C SER A 410 -22.20 -17.67 -5.89
N GLY A 411 -21.15 -18.19 -5.25
CA GLY A 411 -21.23 -19.18 -4.17
C GLY A 411 -21.43 -20.62 -4.64
N THR A 412 -21.44 -20.88 -5.95
CA THR A 412 -21.64 -22.22 -6.50
C THR A 412 -20.33 -23.01 -6.48
N LEU A 413 -20.28 -24.08 -5.68
CA LEU A 413 -19.16 -25.01 -5.66
C LEU A 413 -19.14 -25.85 -6.95
N ARG A 414 -18.16 -25.61 -7.82
CA ARG A 414 -17.96 -26.30 -9.11
C ARG A 414 -17.24 -27.62 -8.93
N VAL A 415 -16.19 -27.63 -8.12
CA VAL A 415 -15.46 -28.84 -7.75
C VAL A 415 -15.55 -28.98 -6.24
N PRO A 416 -16.00 -30.12 -5.70
CA PRO A 416 -16.16 -30.30 -4.26
C PRO A 416 -14.82 -30.16 -3.53
N CYS A 417 -14.85 -29.70 -2.28
CA CYS A 417 -13.69 -29.67 -1.38
C CYS A 417 -13.31 -31.09 -0.93
N ALA A 418 -12.68 -31.83 -1.84
CA ALA A 418 -12.34 -33.24 -1.67
C ALA A 418 -10.92 -33.58 -2.15
N PHE A 419 -10.16 -32.58 -2.57
CA PHE A 419 -8.86 -32.74 -3.22
C PHE A 419 -7.76 -32.21 -2.31
N ALA A 420 -6.58 -32.82 -2.36
CA ALA A 420 -5.42 -32.26 -1.66
C ALA A 420 -4.85 -31.05 -2.41
N GLN A 421 -5.06 -30.98 -3.73
CA GLN A 421 -4.62 -29.83 -4.51
C GLN A 421 -5.49 -29.62 -5.76
N ILE A 422 -5.84 -28.37 -6.03
CA ILE A 422 -6.31 -27.85 -7.31
C ILE A 422 -5.13 -27.17 -8.00
N GLU A 423 -4.85 -27.53 -9.25
CA GLU A 423 -3.71 -26.99 -10.00
C GLU A 423 -3.85 -25.47 -10.20
N ARG A 424 -2.80 -24.72 -9.83
CA ARG A 424 -2.73 -23.25 -9.89
C ARG A 424 -1.28 -22.77 -10.09
N GLY A 425 -1.11 -21.47 -10.31
CA GLY A 425 0.21 -20.85 -10.53
C GLY A 425 1.04 -20.79 -9.24
N PHE A 426 0.61 -19.92 -8.33
CA PHE A 426 1.14 -19.78 -6.97
C PHE A 426 0.10 -20.24 -5.95
N ASN A 427 0.49 -20.37 -4.68
CA ASN A 427 -0.38 -20.92 -3.64
C ASN A 427 -1.67 -20.11 -3.40
N ASP A 428 -1.61 -18.81 -3.63
CA ASP A 428 -2.68 -17.80 -3.52
C ASP A 428 -3.48 -17.59 -4.82
N SER A 429 -3.01 -18.17 -5.93
CA SER A 429 -3.60 -17.93 -7.25
C SER A 429 -4.96 -18.62 -7.43
N PRO A 430 -5.87 -18.04 -8.25
CA PRO A 430 -7.06 -18.75 -8.71
C PRO A 430 -6.69 -20.04 -9.46
N PRO A 431 -7.65 -20.98 -9.62
CA PRO A 431 -7.39 -22.23 -10.31
C PRO A 431 -6.96 -21.99 -11.77
N LYS A 432 -5.94 -22.72 -12.22
CA LYS A 432 -5.44 -22.61 -13.59
C LYS A 432 -6.43 -23.24 -14.56
N VAL A 433 -6.87 -22.46 -15.54
CA VAL A 433 -7.75 -22.93 -16.61
C VAL A 433 -6.93 -23.34 -17.84
N PHE A 434 -6.87 -24.64 -18.10
CA PHE A 434 -6.17 -25.21 -19.25
C PHE A 434 -7.01 -25.14 -20.54
N PRO A 435 -6.39 -25.28 -21.73
CA PRO A 435 -7.09 -25.24 -23.02
C PRO A 435 -8.32 -26.16 -23.08
N GLY A 436 -9.42 -25.61 -23.60
CA GLY A 436 -10.73 -26.26 -23.58
C GLY A 436 -11.48 -26.10 -22.26
N GLY A 437 -11.08 -25.16 -21.40
CA GLY A 437 -11.76 -24.84 -20.15
C GLY A 437 -11.62 -25.94 -19.10
N LYS A 438 -10.44 -26.57 -19.02
CA LYS A 438 -10.20 -27.71 -18.11
C LYS A 438 -9.54 -27.26 -16.80
N LEU A 439 -9.93 -27.91 -15.72
CA LEU A 439 -9.37 -27.75 -14.38
C LEU A 439 -8.77 -29.10 -13.96
N LEU A 440 -7.62 -29.08 -13.28
CA LEU A 440 -6.98 -30.28 -12.76
C LEU A 440 -7.05 -30.27 -11.23
N ALA A 441 -7.37 -31.43 -10.69
CA ALA A 441 -7.49 -31.66 -9.25
C ALA A 441 -6.81 -32.98 -8.89
N TYR A 442 -6.17 -33.03 -7.73
CA TYR A 442 -5.40 -34.17 -7.26
C TYR A 442 -5.97 -34.66 -5.94
N SER A 443 -6.31 -35.96 -5.87
CA SER A 443 -6.78 -36.57 -4.61
C SER A 443 -5.68 -36.54 -3.54
N PRO A 444 -6.01 -36.80 -2.26
CA PRO A 444 -5.00 -36.98 -1.21
C PRO A 444 -3.93 -38.04 -1.54
N GLU A 445 -4.30 -39.07 -2.29
CA GLU A 445 -3.39 -40.12 -2.78
C GLU A 445 -2.62 -39.68 -4.04
N GLY A 446 -2.83 -38.47 -4.54
CA GLY A 446 -2.18 -37.92 -5.72
C GLY A 446 -2.82 -38.32 -7.05
N GLN A 447 -4.04 -38.84 -7.06
CA GLN A 447 -4.72 -39.25 -8.29
C GLN A 447 -5.31 -38.07 -9.06
N LEU A 448 -5.12 -38.07 -10.38
CA LEU A 448 -5.60 -37.00 -11.25
C LEU A 448 -7.13 -37.08 -11.49
N ARG A 449 -7.78 -35.93 -11.41
CA ARG A 449 -9.16 -35.68 -11.89
C ARG A 449 -9.16 -34.44 -12.78
N VAL A 450 -9.89 -34.52 -13.89
CA VAL A 450 -10.03 -33.45 -14.87
C VAL A 450 -11.48 -33.00 -14.92
N PHE A 451 -11.74 -31.75 -14.58
CA PHE A 451 -13.06 -31.12 -14.65
C PHE A 451 -13.10 -30.09 -15.77
N ASN A 452 -14.28 -29.66 -16.19
CA ASN A 452 -14.45 -28.39 -16.90
C ASN A 452 -14.73 -27.24 -15.91
N THR A 453 -14.68 -26.00 -16.39
CA THR A 453 -14.97 -24.79 -15.58
C THR A 453 -16.39 -24.73 -15.01
N GLN A 454 -17.31 -25.56 -15.52
CA GLN A 454 -18.67 -25.69 -14.98
C GLN A 454 -18.78 -26.74 -13.87
N GLY A 455 -17.69 -27.45 -13.55
CA GLY A 455 -17.66 -28.48 -12.51
C GLY A 455 -17.96 -29.90 -12.99
N GLN A 456 -18.17 -30.10 -14.29
CA GLN A 456 -18.41 -31.44 -14.83
C GLN A 456 -17.10 -32.22 -14.90
N LEU A 457 -17.08 -33.41 -14.31
CA LEU A 457 -15.96 -34.35 -14.44
C LEU A 457 -15.85 -34.83 -15.89
N LEU A 458 -14.71 -34.55 -16.53
CA LEU A 458 -14.39 -34.95 -17.90
C LEU A 458 -13.61 -36.25 -17.94
N SER A 459 -12.68 -36.44 -16.99
CA SER A 459 -11.83 -37.63 -16.92
C SER A 459 -11.35 -37.87 -15.48
N ALA A 460 -11.26 -39.14 -15.10
CA ALA A 460 -10.75 -39.59 -13.80
C ALA A 460 -9.83 -40.80 -13.99
N PRO A 461 -8.67 -40.61 -14.64
CA PRO A 461 -7.76 -41.71 -14.89
C PRO A 461 -7.20 -42.23 -13.57
N ASP A 462 -6.91 -43.53 -13.50
CA ASP A 462 -6.20 -44.14 -12.38
C ASP A 462 -4.69 -43.91 -12.54
N LEU A 463 -4.32 -42.63 -12.54
CA LEU A 463 -2.95 -42.16 -12.71
C LEU A 463 -2.57 -41.28 -11.53
N TRP A 464 -1.40 -41.56 -10.98
CA TRP A 464 -0.78 -40.82 -9.91
C TRP A 464 0.11 -39.71 -10.46
N CYS A 465 -0.04 -38.49 -9.94
CA CYS A 465 0.79 -37.35 -10.30
C CYS A 465 1.61 -36.91 -9.07
N PRO A 466 2.94 -37.15 -9.06
CA PRO A 466 3.79 -36.69 -7.96
C PRO A 466 3.76 -35.16 -7.87
N PRO A 467 3.76 -34.56 -6.67
CA PRO A 467 3.72 -33.10 -6.48
C PRO A 467 4.75 -32.35 -7.34
N LEU A 468 5.98 -32.85 -7.41
CA LEU A 468 7.09 -32.26 -8.17
C LEU A 468 6.94 -32.36 -9.71
N ALA A 469 5.94 -33.08 -10.21
CA ALA A 469 5.74 -33.33 -11.65
C ALA A 469 4.40 -32.81 -12.18
N ARG A 470 3.69 -31.95 -11.42
CA ARG A 470 2.36 -31.45 -11.79
C ARG A 470 2.36 -30.39 -12.90
N THR A 471 3.53 -30.01 -13.39
CA THR A 471 3.69 -29.06 -14.51
C THR A 471 3.18 -29.63 -15.83
N VAL A 472 2.18 -28.95 -16.41
CA VAL A 472 1.68 -29.27 -17.76
C VAL A 472 2.52 -28.58 -18.83
N ASN A 473 3.12 -29.35 -19.74
CA ASN A 473 3.86 -28.84 -20.90
C ASN A 473 3.14 -29.22 -22.20
N LYS A 474 2.73 -28.23 -23.00
CA LYS A 474 2.03 -28.45 -24.30
C LYS A 474 0.83 -29.42 -24.22
N ASN A 475 0.04 -29.33 -23.15
CA ASN A 475 -1.09 -30.23 -22.84
C ASN A 475 -0.71 -31.66 -22.44
N LEU A 476 0.57 -31.92 -22.15
CA LEU A 476 1.04 -33.18 -21.58
C LEU A 476 1.37 -32.98 -20.10
N LEU A 477 0.92 -33.90 -19.28
CA LEU A 477 1.21 -33.97 -17.85
C LEU A 477 1.96 -35.27 -17.58
N LEU A 478 3.03 -35.21 -16.80
CA LEU A 478 3.72 -36.43 -16.37
C LEU A 478 2.90 -37.11 -15.27
N ALA A 479 2.61 -38.39 -15.45
CA ALA A 479 1.83 -39.18 -14.51
C ALA A 479 2.31 -40.63 -14.49
N GLY A 480 1.99 -41.39 -13.45
CA GLY A 480 2.41 -42.76 -13.25
C GLY A 480 1.23 -43.72 -13.07
N VAL A 481 1.41 -44.96 -13.53
CA VAL A 481 0.55 -46.09 -13.14
C VAL A 481 1.13 -46.69 -11.85
N GLY A 482 0.33 -46.75 -10.79
CA GLY A 482 0.82 -47.05 -9.43
C GLY A 482 1.18 -45.79 -8.66
N SER A 483 1.98 -45.90 -7.59
CA SER A 483 2.45 -44.76 -6.79
C SER A 483 3.84 -45.05 -6.20
N GLY A 484 4.55 -44.00 -5.78
CA GLY A 484 5.89 -44.12 -5.19
C GLY A 484 7.00 -44.34 -6.24
N PRO A 485 8.23 -44.71 -5.81
CA PRO A 485 9.39 -44.85 -6.70
C PRO A 485 9.18 -45.82 -7.86
N GLU A 486 8.42 -46.89 -7.65
CA GLU A 486 8.16 -47.94 -8.65
C GLU A 486 7.04 -47.57 -9.66
N ALA A 487 6.43 -46.39 -9.53
CA ALA A 487 5.35 -45.96 -10.43
C ALA A 487 5.87 -45.87 -11.87
N ALA A 488 5.21 -46.57 -12.80
CA ALA A 488 5.57 -46.57 -14.20
C ALA A 488 5.11 -45.27 -14.86
N MET A 489 6.05 -44.40 -15.25
CA MET A 489 5.77 -43.04 -15.68
C MET A 489 5.38 -42.97 -17.17
N GLY A 490 4.62 -41.94 -17.52
CA GLY A 490 4.13 -41.68 -18.86
C GLY A 490 3.52 -40.30 -19.01
N TRP A 491 3.34 -39.88 -20.25
CA TRP A 491 2.72 -38.61 -20.62
C TRP A 491 1.21 -38.78 -20.78
N PHE A 492 0.45 -38.15 -19.89
CA PHE A 492 -1.00 -38.02 -19.99
C PHE A 492 -1.39 -36.79 -20.81
N SER A 493 -2.21 -36.97 -21.85
CA SER A 493 -2.66 -35.91 -22.75
C SER A 493 -3.97 -35.29 -22.28
N LEU A 494 -3.97 -33.98 -22.03
CA LEU A 494 -5.18 -33.21 -21.71
C LEU A 494 -6.07 -32.92 -22.92
N LYS A 495 -5.63 -33.31 -24.13
CA LYS A 495 -6.40 -33.11 -25.37
C LYS A 495 -7.43 -34.22 -25.59
N ASP A 496 -7.02 -35.46 -25.38
CA ASP A 496 -7.79 -36.67 -25.68
C ASP A 496 -7.79 -37.70 -24.54
N PHE A 497 -7.15 -37.37 -23.40
CA PHE A 497 -7.07 -38.21 -22.20
C PHE A 497 -6.34 -39.55 -22.42
N SER A 498 -5.46 -39.61 -23.43
CA SER A 498 -4.59 -40.76 -23.66
C SER A 498 -3.35 -40.73 -22.75
N PHE A 499 -2.79 -41.90 -22.45
CA PHE A 499 -1.56 -42.06 -21.67
C PHE A 499 -0.50 -42.79 -22.49
N THR A 500 0.70 -42.20 -22.59
CA THR A 500 1.83 -42.77 -23.34
C THR A 500 3.00 -43.06 -22.39
N PRO A 501 3.35 -44.32 -22.12
CA PRO A 501 4.45 -44.67 -21.22
C PRO A 501 5.80 -44.09 -21.67
N THR A 502 6.64 -43.64 -20.73
CA THR A 502 8.02 -43.23 -21.03
C THR A 502 8.99 -44.42 -21.02
N GLY A 503 8.65 -45.48 -20.27
CA GLY A 503 9.53 -46.62 -20.01
C GLY A 503 10.40 -46.47 -18.76
N GLU A 504 10.26 -45.36 -18.02
CA GLU A 504 11.00 -45.05 -16.80
C GLU A 504 10.08 -45.11 -15.57
N THR A 505 10.66 -45.34 -14.39
CA THR A 505 9.96 -45.23 -13.11
C THR A 505 10.14 -43.85 -12.49
N TRP A 506 9.33 -43.48 -11.49
CA TRP A 506 9.52 -42.23 -10.75
C TRP A 506 10.88 -42.20 -10.01
N GLY A 507 11.35 -43.36 -9.55
CA GLY A 507 12.68 -43.52 -8.95
C GLY A 507 13.81 -43.14 -9.90
N ASP A 508 13.73 -43.58 -11.16
CA ASP A 508 14.73 -43.24 -12.18
C ASP A 508 14.79 -41.71 -12.42
N ILE A 509 13.63 -41.08 -12.54
CA ILE A 509 13.51 -39.63 -12.77
C ILE A 509 14.05 -38.82 -11.57
N THR A 510 13.69 -39.20 -10.35
CA THR A 510 14.15 -38.51 -9.14
C THR A 510 15.64 -38.71 -8.88
N GLN A 511 16.20 -39.89 -9.20
CA GLN A 511 17.64 -40.12 -9.12
C GLN A 511 18.40 -39.25 -10.13
N ALA A 512 17.88 -39.07 -11.34
CA ALA A 512 18.47 -38.18 -12.33
C ALA A 512 18.45 -36.70 -11.86
N LEU A 513 17.36 -36.26 -11.22
CA LEU A 513 17.25 -34.92 -10.64
C LEU A 513 18.24 -34.70 -9.48
N ARG A 514 18.39 -35.65 -8.57
CA ARG A 514 19.34 -35.56 -7.44
C ARG A 514 20.79 -35.40 -7.89
N ARG A 515 21.20 -36.19 -8.90
CA ARG A 515 22.55 -36.08 -9.49
C ARG A 515 22.84 -34.71 -10.13
N GLY A 516 21.81 -33.91 -10.42
CA GLY A 516 21.95 -32.55 -10.93
C GLY A 516 21.99 -31.46 -9.85
N LEU A 517 21.60 -31.78 -8.61
CA LEU A 517 21.52 -30.85 -7.47
C LEU A 517 22.65 -31.04 -6.46
N GLU A 518 23.25 -32.22 -6.39
CA GLU A 518 24.41 -32.51 -5.53
C GLU A 518 25.69 -31.85 -6.08
N GLY A 519 25.88 -30.57 -5.74
CA GLY A 519 27.21 -30.00 -5.51
C GLY A 519 27.59 -30.24 -4.05
N ASP A 520 28.69 -30.95 -3.81
CA ASP A 520 29.21 -31.32 -2.48
C ASP A 520 29.38 -30.12 -1.54
N THR A 521 28.77 -30.17 -0.34
CA THR A 521 29.44 -29.83 0.93
C THR A 521 28.55 -30.25 2.12
N ASP A 522 28.94 -31.30 2.83
CA ASP A 522 28.51 -31.55 4.21
C ASP A 522 29.15 -30.46 5.09
N VAL A 523 28.35 -29.55 5.65
CA VAL A 523 28.80 -28.56 6.62
C VAL A 523 28.66 -29.15 8.02
N GLU A 524 29.73 -29.11 8.81
CA GLU A 524 29.71 -29.58 10.20
C GLU A 524 28.88 -28.60 11.06
N VAL A 525 27.91 -29.15 11.83
CA VAL A 525 27.04 -28.38 12.73
C VAL A 525 27.40 -28.71 14.18
N ARG A 526 27.69 -27.68 14.98
CA ARG A 526 27.97 -27.78 16.42
C ARG A 526 26.81 -27.18 17.20
N VAL A 527 26.27 -27.93 18.15
CA VAL A 527 25.17 -27.48 19.02
C VAL A 527 25.71 -27.07 20.39
N LEU A 528 25.26 -25.92 20.91
CA LEU A 528 25.60 -25.35 22.21
C LEU A 528 24.33 -24.97 22.98
N ARG A 529 24.36 -25.00 24.32
CA ARG A 529 23.25 -24.49 25.15
C ARG A 529 23.40 -23.00 25.38
N ARG A 530 22.31 -22.24 25.31
CA ARG A 530 22.29 -20.80 25.59
C ARG A 530 22.91 -20.43 26.94
N SER A 531 22.73 -21.27 27.97
CA SER A 531 23.38 -21.07 29.28
C SER A 531 24.90 -20.99 29.19
N ASP A 532 25.51 -21.77 28.30
CA ASP A 532 26.96 -21.81 28.11
C ASP A 532 27.45 -20.51 27.45
N LEU A 533 26.64 -19.92 26.56
CA LEU A 533 26.91 -18.60 25.98
C LEU A 533 26.74 -17.47 27.01
N VAL A 534 25.71 -17.55 27.86
CA VAL A 534 25.48 -16.53 28.91
C VAL A 534 26.63 -16.49 29.93
N ASP A 535 27.17 -17.65 30.30
CA ASP A 535 28.23 -17.79 31.30
C ASP A 535 29.65 -17.52 30.76
N ALA A 536 29.81 -17.27 29.44
CA ALA A 536 31.12 -17.07 28.83
C ALA A 536 31.73 -15.68 29.14
N GLU A 537 33.04 -15.66 29.41
CA GLU A 537 33.82 -14.48 29.84
C GLU A 537 34.21 -13.52 28.67
N ASP A 538 33.30 -13.23 27.74
CA ASP A 538 33.57 -12.38 26.56
C ASP A 538 33.36 -10.87 26.80
N THR A 539 33.45 -10.46 28.07
CA THR A 539 33.14 -9.09 28.52
C THR A 539 34.00 -8.03 27.84
N ASP A 540 35.30 -8.29 27.70
CA ASP A 540 36.24 -7.34 27.09
C ASP A 540 35.96 -7.16 25.59
N TRP A 541 35.63 -8.25 24.89
CA TRP A 541 35.29 -8.19 23.46
C TRP A 541 34.00 -7.39 23.23
N MET A 542 32.94 -7.67 24.00
CA MET A 542 31.68 -6.93 23.90
C MET A 542 31.84 -5.44 24.24
N GLN A 543 32.63 -5.11 25.27
CA GLN A 543 32.92 -3.72 25.65
C GLN A 543 33.69 -2.97 24.56
N ASP A 544 34.68 -3.61 23.94
CA ASP A 544 35.46 -3.01 22.85
C ASP A 544 34.59 -2.73 21.61
N VAL A 545 33.74 -3.69 21.22
CA VAL A 545 32.80 -3.54 20.11
C VAL A 545 31.80 -2.44 20.41
N ALA A 546 31.14 -2.47 21.58
CA ALA A 546 30.16 -1.47 21.98
C ALA A 546 30.75 -0.06 22.08
N ARG A 547 31.97 0.08 22.63
CA ARG A 547 32.72 1.35 22.65
C ARG A 547 32.90 1.90 21.25
N THR A 548 33.25 1.05 20.30
CA THR A 548 33.51 1.45 18.92
C THR A 548 32.23 1.88 18.21
N LEU A 549 31.16 1.10 18.34
CA LEU A 549 29.85 1.42 17.76
C LEU A 549 29.23 2.68 18.36
N CYS A 550 29.49 2.95 19.64
CA CYS A 550 29.03 4.17 20.32
C CYS A 550 30.01 5.35 20.18
N LEU A 551 30.91 5.33 19.19
CA LEU A 551 31.87 6.40 18.89
C LEU A 551 32.75 6.83 20.09
N GLY A 552 32.98 5.90 21.03
CA GLY A 552 33.74 6.12 22.26
C GLY A 552 32.96 6.72 23.42
N ASP A 553 31.64 6.88 23.33
CA ASP A 553 30.80 7.25 24.46
C ASP A 553 30.69 6.07 25.44
N ALA A 554 31.22 6.26 26.66
CA ALA A 554 31.28 5.23 27.68
C ALA A 554 29.91 4.90 28.30
N GLU A 555 29.01 5.88 28.41
CA GLU A 555 27.68 5.68 28.98
C GLU A 555 26.80 4.91 28.00
N ALA A 556 26.79 5.35 26.74
CA ALA A 556 26.08 4.65 25.66
C ALA A 556 26.64 3.23 25.43
N ALA A 557 27.96 3.04 25.45
CA ALA A 557 28.56 1.71 25.32
C ALA A 557 28.18 0.79 26.48
N THR A 558 28.15 1.30 27.71
CA THR A 558 27.72 0.52 28.89
C THR A 558 26.25 0.11 28.78
N ALA A 559 25.39 1.02 28.33
CA ALA A 559 23.97 0.74 28.10
C ALA A 559 23.76 -0.30 26.98
N LEU A 560 24.53 -0.20 25.89
CA LEU A 560 24.49 -1.16 24.79
C LEU A 560 24.94 -2.55 25.24
N VAL A 561 26.03 -2.68 25.99
CA VAL A 561 26.49 -3.97 26.54
C VAL A 561 25.43 -4.60 27.45
N ALA A 562 24.78 -3.79 28.30
CA ALA A 562 23.72 -4.29 29.17
C ALA A 562 22.51 -4.82 28.36
N THR A 563 22.09 -4.07 27.34
CA THR A 563 20.99 -4.45 26.43
C THR A 563 21.35 -5.70 25.64
N TRP A 564 22.56 -5.76 25.10
CA TRP A 564 23.07 -6.89 24.35
C TRP A 564 23.16 -8.16 25.22
N ARG A 565 23.66 -8.07 26.45
CA ARG A 565 23.67 -9.20 27.40
C ARG A 565 22.25 -9.69 27.73
N ALA A 566 21.29 -8.78 27.87
CA ALA A 566 19.90 -9.14 28.08
C ALA A 566 19.33 -9.89 26.86
N ALA A 567 19.60 -9.41 25.65
CA ALA A 567 19.17 -10.05 24.40
C ALA A 567 19.76 -11.45 24.22
N VAL A 568 21.02 -11.67 24.60
CA VAL A 568 21.64 -13.01 24.56
C VAL A 568 20.96 -13.97 25.54
N ALA A 569 20.67 -13.50 26.75
CA ALA A 569 20.05 -14.31 27.79
C ALA A 569 18.57 -14.61 27.53
N GLN A 570 17.85 -13.64 26.98
CA GLN A 570 16.40 -13.68 26.72
C GLN A 570 16.13 -12.97 25.38
N PRO A 571 16.40 -13.63 24.25
CA PRO A 571 16.10 -13.07 22.94
C PRO A 571 14.59 -12.95 22.75
N ASP A 572 14.16 -11.91 22.06
CA ASP A 572 12.80 -11.82 21.55
C ASP A 572 12.70 -12.63 20.25
N PRO A 573 11.88 -13.69 20.15
CA PRO A 573 11.76 -14.48 18.93
C PRO A 573 11.39 -13.66 17.69
N ASP A 574 10.65 -12.56 17.85
CA ASP A 574 10.22 -11.70 16.76
C ASP A 574 11.43 -10.95 16.14
N ASP A 575 12.39 -10.51 16.95
CA ASP A 575 13.60 -9.82 16.50
C ASP A 575 14.52 -10.70 15.63
N PHE A 576 14.45 -12.02 15.83
CA PHE A 576 15.26 -13.01 15.10
C PHE A 576 14.48 -13.73 13.98
N GLY A 577 13.19 -13.42 13.82
CA GLY A 577 12.33 -14.06 12.81
C GLY A 577 12.18 -15.56 13.01
N TRP A 578 12.18 -16.02 14.27
CA TRP A 578 12.07 -17.45 14.59
C TRP A 578 10.65 -17.96 14.40
N ASP A 579 10.51 -19.09 13.72
CA ASP A 579 9.25 -19.81 13.64
C ASP A 579 9.02 -20.59 14.94
N THR A 580 8.45 -19.90 15.92
CA THR A 580 8.11 -20.50 17.22
C THR A 580 6.97 -21.53 17.13
N GLU A 581 6.34 -21.69 15.96
CA GLU A 581 5.33 -22.73 15.70
C GLU A 581 5.96 -24.05 15.22
N ASP A 582 7.26 -24.07 14.90
CA ASP A 582 7.99 -25.30 14.58
C ASP A 582 8.09 -26.20 15.84
N PRO A 583 7.52 -27.41 15.82
CA PRO A 583 7.55 -28.32 16.97
C PRO A 583 8.95 -28.79 17.37
N ASP A 584 9.96 -28.63 16.51
CA ASP A 584 11.35 -28.97 16.77
C ASP A 584 12.20 -27.74 17.21
N PHE A 585 11.61 -26.54 17.27
CA PHE A 585 12.30 -25.32 17.72
C PHE A 585 12.54 -25.33 19.25
N ASP A 586 13.81 -25.19 19.65
CA ASP A 586 14.22 -25.03 21.05
C ASP A 586 15.07 -23.75 21.19
N PRO A 587 14.55 -22.69 21.84
CA PRO A 587 15.27 -21.43 21.98
C PRO A 587 16.52 -21.55 22.87
N ASP A 588 16.66 -22.62 23.66
CA ASP A 588 17.84 -22.85 24.50
C ASP A 588 18.97 -23.59 23.76
N LEU A 589 18.73 -24.08 22.54
CA LEU A 589 19.73 -24.70 21.68
C LEU A 589 20.19 -23.74 20.58
N LEU A 590 21.49 -23.54 20.49
CA LEU A 590 22.15 -22.69 19.50
C LEU A 590 22.98 -23.56 18.57
N GLU A 591 22.80 -23.39 17.26
CA GLU A 591 23.55 -24.11 16.23
C GLU A 591 24.61 -23.19 15.61
N LEU A 592 25.83 -23.70 15.50
CA LEU A 592 26.95 -23.08 14.81
C LEU A 592 27.29 -23.92 13.59
N CYS A 593 27.37 -23.29 12.42
CA CYS A 593 27.63 -23.96 11.16
C CYS A 593 29.01 -23.58 10.62
N GLY A 594 29.80 -24.56 10.18
CA GLY A 594 31.05 -24.30 9.47
C GLY A 594 32.08 -23.54 10.31
N GLU A 595 32.35 -22.29 9.97
CA GLU A 595 33.36 -21.44 10.63
C GLU A 595 32.80 -20.61 11.80
N ASP A 596 31.49 -20.69 12.07
CA ASP A 596 30.84 -19.95 13.15
C ASP A 596 31.38 -20.36 14.53
N ASN A 597 31.44 -19.39 15.45
CA ASN A 597 31.89 -19.59 16.82
C ASN A 597 31.03 -18.81 17.82
N ASP A 598 31.37 -18.88 19.11
CA ASP A 598 30.57 -18.27 20.18
C ASP A 598 30.43 -16.75 20.01
N LEU A 599 31.48 -16.07 19.51
CA LEU A 599 31.44 -14.63 19.19
C LEU A 599 30.53 -14.31 18.00
N THR A 600 30.36 -15.24 17.06
CA THR A 600 29.38 -15.13 15.97
C THR A 600 27.96 -15.03 16.53
N LEU A 601 27.63 -15.83 17.55
CA LEU A 601 26.32 -15.79 18.19
C LEU A 601 26.13 -14.46 18.93
N TYR A 602 27.12 -13.98 19.68
CA TYR A 602 27.04 -12.66 20.30
C TYR A 602 26.79 -11.59 19.24
N TRP A 603 27.54 -11.58 18.15
CA TRP A 603 27.36 -10.63 17.06
C TRP A 603 25.94 -10.64 16.47
N GLN A 604 25.38 -11.82 16.21
CA GLN A 604 24.00 -11.95 15.70
C GLN A 604 22.99 -11.29 16.65
N HIS A 605 23.15 -11.46 17.96
CA HIS A 605 22.26 -10.82 18.93
C HIS A 605 22.45 -9.30 18.99
N LEU A 606 23.68 -8.79 18.83
CA LEU A 606 23.91 -7.35 18.74
C LEU A 606 23.24 -6.74 17.51
N LEU A 607 23.32 -7.44 16.38
CA LEU A 607 22.72 -7.00 15.12
C LEU A 607 21.19 -6.89 15.17
N ALA A 608 20.54 -7.59 16.10
CA ALA A 608 19.10 -7.51 16.33
C ALA A 608 18.72 -6.25 17.14
N VAL A 609 19.54 -5.89 18.14
CA VAL A 609 19.18 -4.86 19.14
C VAL A 609 20.01 -3.57 19.08
N GLY A 610 21.02 -3.53 18.21
CA GLY A 610 21.96 -2.41 18.11
C GLY A 610 21.42 -1.30 17.21
N PRO A 611 20.98 -0.14 17.75
CA PRO A 611 20.41 0.95 16.95
C PRO A 611 21.44 1.67 16.05
N GLN A 612 22.72 1.31 16.17
CA GLN A 612 23.80 1.90 15.39
C GLN A 612 23.84 1.37 13.95
N PHE A 613 23.19 0.23 13.69
CA PHE A 613 23.20 -0.39 12.37
C PHE A 613 22.04 0.10 11.52
N ALA A 614 22.36 0.56 10.32
CA ALA A 614 21.37 0.67 9.26
C ALA A 614 21.17 -0.71 8.62
N ARG A 615 19.91 -1.07 8.34
CA ARG A 615 19.52 -2.27 7.59
C ARG A 615 18.60 -1.87 6.45
N LEU A 616 18.97 -2.21 5.23
CA LEU A 616 18.23 -1.87 4.01
C LEU A 616 18.09 -3.11 3.12
N ASP A 617 17.12 -3.14 2.21
CA ASP A 617 17.12 -4.12 1.11
C ASP A 617 18.29 -3.79 0.16
N TRP A 618 18.87 -4.80 -0.51
CA TRP A 618 20.02 -4.57 -1.40
C TRP A 618 19.75 -3.68 -2.60
N LYS A 619 18.48 -3.42 -2.95
CA LYS A 619 18.05 -2.49 -4.00
C LYS A 619 17.57 -1.15 -3.47
N ASP A 620 17.50 -0.97 -2.15
CA ASP A 620 16.87 0.20 -1.53
C ASP A 620 17.82 1.41 -1.49
N ALA A 621 18.04 2.00 -2.68
CA ALA A 621 18.80 3.23 -2.85
C ALA A 621 18.16 4.42 -2.12
N ASP A 622 16.84 4.42 -2.01
CA ASP A 622 16.06 5.44 -1.34
C ASP A 622 16.30 5.39 0.18
N GLY A 623 16.31 4.20 0.77
CA GLY A 623 16.67 3.98 2.17
C GLY A 623 18.11 4.38 2.49
N LEU A 624 19.05 4.18 1.54
CA LEU A 624 20.43 4.66 1.70
C LEU A 624 20.47 6.19 1.72
N ALA A 625 19.82 6.87 0.76
CA ALA A 625 19.70 8.33 0.74
C ALA A 625 19.01 8.90 2.00
N GLY A 626 18.09 8.14 2.60
CA GLY A 626 17.41 8.46 3.85
C GLY A 626 18.24 8.26 5.13
N SER A 627 19.44 7.67 5.05
CA SER A 627 20.28 7.34 6.22
C SER A 627 20.99 8.55 6.87
N ARG A 628 20.44 9.77 6.73
CA ARG A 628 20.99 11.03 7.27
C ARG A 628 20.97 11.10 8.80
N TRP A 629 20.25 10.19 9.45
CA TRP A 629 20.27 10.01 10.90
C TRP A 629 21.58 9.43 11.41
N LEU A 630 22.38 8.79 10.54
CA LEU A 630 23.68 8.25 10.92
C LEU A 630 24.62 9.37 11.41
N PRO A 631 25.52 9.07 12.36
CA PRO A 631 26.47 10.05 12.86
C PRO A 631 27.26 10.73 11.74
N GLY A 632 27.19 12.05 11.67
CA GLY A 632 27.89 12.84 10.66
C GLY A 632 27.24 12.86 9.27
N ALA A 633 26.04 12.29 9.08
CA ALA A 633 25.35 12.25 7.78
C ALA A 633 24.17 13.23 7.65
N HIS A 634 23.91 14.07 8.66
CA HIS A 634 22.74 14.95 8.72
C HIS A 634 22.59 15.93 7.54
N ASP A 635 23.70 16.41 7.00
CA ASP A 635 23.81 17.31 5.84
C ASP A 635 24.36 16.60 4.60
N TRP A 636 24.40 15.27 4.60
CA TRP A 636 24.78 14.50 3.43
C TRP A 636 23.64 14.44 2.41
N HIS A 637 23.99 14.65 1.15
CA HIS A 637 23.09 14.53 0.01
C HIS A 637 23.76 13.66 -1.06
N TRP A 638 23.05 12.61 -1.50
CA TRP A 638 23.47 11.79 -2.61
C TRP A 638 22.89 12.35 -3.92
N ASP A 639 23.73 13.08 -4.66
CA ASP A 639 23.36 13.57 -5.99
C ASP A 639 23.61 12.48 -7.03
N THR A 640 22.59 11.67 -7.29
CA THR A 640 22.69 10.55 -8.23
C THR A 640 23.00 10.98 -9.67
N SER A 641 22.77 12.26 -10.01
CA SER A 641 23.05 12.80 -11.35
C SER A 641 24.55 12.99 -11.61
N THR A 642 25.33 13.27 -10.56
CA THR A 642 26.78 13.47 -10.65
C THR A 642 27.58 12.34 -10.05
N GLN A 643 27.00 11.59 -9.11
CA GLN A 643 27.68 10.54 -8.35
C GLN A 643 27.32 9.13 -8.83
N GLY A 644 26.27 8.96 -9.66
CA GLY A 644 25.82 7.65 -10.14
C GLY A 644 24.59 7.16 -9.39
N HIS A 645 23.93 6.14 -9.96
CA HIS A 645 22.66 5.60 -9.47
C HIS A 645 22.81 4.27 -8.73
N GLY A 646 24.00 3.69 -8.67
CA GLY A 646 24.24 2.40 -8.04
C GLY A 646 24.34 2.50 -6.53
N MET A 647 23.94 1.45 -5.81
CA MET A 647 24.11 1.38 -4.36
C MET A 647 25.55 1.62 -3.91
N GLU A 648 26.53 1.07 -4.63
CA GLU A 648 27.95 1.29 -4.34
C GLU A 648 28.35 2.77 -4.50
N ASP A 649 27.79 3.46 -5.50
CA ASP A 649 28.02 4.89 -5.70
C ASP A 649 27.51 5.72 -4.51
N GLY A 650 26.36 5.32 -3.95
CA GLY A 650 25.79 5.93 -2.75
C GLY A 650 26.65 5.69 -1.51
N PHE A 651 27.16 4.48 -1.32
CA PHE A 651 28.07 4.17 -0.21
C PHE A 651 29.38 4.95 -0.32
N ASP A 652 29.95 5.05 -1.52
CA ASP A 652 31.17 5.81 -1.77
C ASP A 652 30.95 7.32 -1.53
N SER A 653 29.80 7.87 -1.96
CA SER A 653 29.40 9.25 -1.66
C SER A 653 29.27 9.50 -0.15
N LEU A 654 28.62 8.59 0.58
CA LEU A 654 28.50 8.70 2.04
C LEU A 654 29.87 8.61 2.73
N ALA A 655 30.73 7.66 2.31
CA ALA A 655 32.08 7.51 2.84
C ALA A 655 32.93 8.78 2.62
N GLN A 656 32.84 9.39 1.43
CA GLN A 656 33.50 10.66 1.11
C GLN A 656 33.02 11.82 1.98
N HIS A 657 31.72 11.87 2.28
CA HIS A 657 31.15 12.89 3.15
C HIS A 657 31.59 12.74 4.61
N LEU A 658 31.75 11.49 5.08
CA LEU A 658 32.14 11.17 6.47
C LEU A 658 33.65 11.37 6.72
N ALA A 659 34.51 11.15 5.73
CA ALA A 659 35.97 11.15 5.91
C ALA A 659 36.55 12.47 6.48
N PRO A 660 36.14 13.68 6.04
CA PRO A 660 36.59 14.93 6.65
C PRO A 660 36.25 15.07 8.14
N GLN A 661 35.25 14.34 8.61
CA GLN A 661 34.76 14.34 9.99
C GLN A 661 35.48 13.31 10.88
N GLN A 662 36.51 12.63 10.37
CA GLN A 662 37.21 11.52 11.05
C GLN A 662 36.28 10.32 11.35
N LEU A 663 35.28 10.13 10.49
CA LEU A 663 34.34 9.01 10.54
C LEU A 663 34.58 8.07 9.36
N ALA A 664 34.28 6.79 9.55
CA ALA A 664 34.42 5.73 8.57
C ALA A 664 33.14 4.93 8.47
N LEU A 665 32.79 4.57 7.24
CA LEU A 665 31.64 3.74 6.93
C LEU A 665 32.09 2.27 6.85
N VAL A 666 31.56 1.45 7.75
CA VAL A 666 31.83 0.00 7.80
C VAL A 666 30.61 -0.73 7.28
N ARG A 667 30.80 -1.56 6.26
CA ARG A 667 29.76 -2.42 5.70
C ARG A 667 30.04 -3.87 6.04
N LEU A 668 28.97 -4.58 6.35
CA LEU A 668 28.99 -5.97 6.73
C LEU A 668 28.62 -6.82 5.51
N ARG A 669 29.28 -7.97 5.37
CA ARG A 669 28.82 -9.00 4.44
C ARG A 669 27.58 -9.66 5.05
N THR A 670 26.53 -9.68 4.26
CA THR A 670 25.28 -10.36 4.56
C THR A 670 25.08 -11.49 3.56
N SER A 671 24.44 -12.57 4.00
CA SER A 671 24.01 -13.70 3.16
C SER A 671 22.53 -13.62 2.79
N ASP A 672 21.79 -12.70 3.40
CA ASP A 672 20.40 -12.38 3.09
C ASP A 672 20.30 -11.26 2.05
N ASP A 673 19.10 -11.01 1.52
CA ASP A 673 18.81 -9.92 0.58
C ASP A 673 18.88 -8.52 1.25
N SER A 674 19.54 -8.38 2.40
CA SER A 674 19.70 -7.10 3.10
C SER A 674 21.13 -6.60 3.08
N LEU A 675 21.32 -5.28 3.21
CA LEU A 675 22.59 -4.62 3.44
C LEU A 675 22.64 -4.11 4.87
N ARG A 676 23.79 -4.27 5.52
CA ARG A 676 24.00 -3.75 6.87
C ARG A 676 25.29 -2.95 6.96
N PHE A 677 25.22 -1.79 7.60
CA PHE A 677 26.34 -0.88 7.72
C PHE A 677 26.22 0.03 8.94
N VAL A 678 27.34 0.61 9.35
CA VAL A 678 27.45 1.47 10.52
C VAL A 678 28.53 2.53 10.31
N VAL A 679 28.40 3.65 11.01
CA VAL A 679 29.44 4.70 11.06
C VAL A 679 30.22 4.57 12.36
N VAL A 680 31.55 4.53 12.24
CA VAL A 680 32.48 4.49 13.38
C VAL A 680 33.51 5.59 13.26
N ARG A 681 34.28 5.84 14.32
CA ARG A 681 35.45 6.73 14.21
C ARG A 681 36.51 6.06 13.36
N GLN A 682 37.08 6.81 12.41
CA GLN A 682 38.14 6.34 11.53
C GLN A 682 39.31 5.62 12.25
N PRO A 683 39.83 6.07 13.41
CA PRO A 683 40.89 5.35 14.12
C PRO A 683 40.47 4.00 14.72
N ASP A 684 39.17 3.77 14.99
CA ASP A 684 38.69 2.50 15.58
C ASP A 684 38.27 1.48 14.50
N ALA A 685 38.20 1.89 13.21
CA ALA A 685 37.65 1.04 12.15
C ALA A 685 38.45 -0.26 11.94
N ALA A 686 39.79 -0.18 11.96
CA ALA A 686 40.65 -1.36 11.83
C ALA A 686 40.48 -2.34 13.00
N ASP A 687 40.43 -1.81 14.22
CA ASP A 687 40.20 -2.61 15.43
C ASP A 687 38.82 -3.28 15.38
N LEU A 688 37.79 -2.60 14.88
CA LEU A 688 36.47 -3.21 14.67
C LEU A 688 36.52 -4.36 13.65
N LEU A 689 37.18 -4.18 12.51
CA LEU A 689 37.32 -5.26 11.52
C LEU A 689 38.01 -6.49 12.11
N ASP A 690 39.06 -6.30 12.90
CA ASP A 690 39.76 -7.40 13.59
C ASP A 690 38.86 -8.11 14.61
N ARG A 691 37.99 -7.37 15.31
CA ARG A 691 37.00 -7.93 16.24
C ARG A 691 35.88 -8.69 15.53
N LEU A 692 35.42 -8.19 14.38
CA LEU A 692 34.43 -8.85 13.55
C LEU A 692 34.98 -10.14 12.94
N ALA A 693 36.23 -10.14 12.48
CA ALA A 693 36.90 -11.34 11.99
C ALA A 693 37.04 -12.43 13.07
N GLN A 694 37.24 -12.06 14.34
CA GLN A 694 37.23 -13.02 15.47
C GLN A 694 35.85 -13.70 15.61
N ALA A 695 34.78 -13.02 15.24
CA ALA A 695 33.41 -13.53 15.22
C ALA A 695 33.02 -14.19 13.88
N ALA A 696 33.96 -14.48 12.99
CA ALA A 696 33.71 -14.98 11.64
C ALA A 696 32.79 -14.06 10.81
N VAL A 697 32.80 -12.76 11.09
CA VAL A 697 32.02 -11.75 10.37
C VAL A 697 32.93 -11.04 9.38
N ASP A 698 32.61 -11.21 8.10
CA ASP A 698 33.23 -10.45 7.04
C ASP A 698 32.68 -9.02 7.01
N ALA A 699 33.58 -8.05 7.06
CA ALA A 699 33.26 -6.63 6.95
C ALA A 699 34.37 -5.88 6.23
N TRP A 700 34.06 -4.72 5.68
CA TRP A 700 35.06 -3.84 5.07
C TRP A 700 34.70 -2.37 5.30
N VAL A 701 35.72 -1.52 5.21
CA VAL A 701 35.56 -0.06 5.23
C VAL A 701 35.42 0.42 3.79
N HIS A 702 34.40 1.23 3.52
CA HIS A 702 34.32 1.95 2.24
C HIS A 702 35.39 3.05 2.20
N ALA A 703 36.18 3.06 1.12
CA ALA A 703 37.23 4.06 0.95
C ALA A 703 36.62 5.39 0.50
N ALA A 704 37.21 6.50 0.96
CA ALA A 704 36.91 7.83 0.45
C ALA A 704 37.48 8.04 -0.96
#